data_AF-A0A3B8W811-F1
#
_entry.id   AF-A0A3B8W811-F1
#
_cell.length_a   1.000
_cell.length_b   1.000
_cell.length_c   1.000
_cell.angle_alpha   90.00
_cell.angle_beta   90.00
_cell.angle_gamma   90.00
#
_symmetry.space_group_name_H-M   'P 1'
#
loop_
_entity.id
_entity.type
_entity.pdbx_description
1 polymer ?
#
loop_
_entity_poly.entity_id
_entity_poly.type
_entity_poly.pdbx_seq_one_letter_code
_entity_poly.pdbx_strand_id
1 'polypeptide(L)'
;LHLGITAYNNITDWENDRNGTYQSFPNVAVSQVNPSIAQVTVNSSSFWSFVNGKFVKIEVTVPGLAAKRPNSIGGFSITSANGSTYHFALPVYDYEQKTYVIDVNDANKNSTIGRSEPFANTWLLTGITGPDFIDRGGSNGSPNGIIDDADWGYWVKFNYGRHTDNFQWRIPYGNNKFRKDRGNTSKTYSEGKKQLYYLNSVETRSHVALFYKDARLDSRGMNGSSSLLLKEIVLLSKEHYNKLVSSYAMPDISGTAVGVLNVSDQTNFANKQSYIFKNAQKRVVFEYDYQLCPGTPNSVAPWGAGKLTLKRLSIRGVNDQKIVPDYLFEYGGLNPAYSEHAWDGWGMYNSAASELSHPASTNPAEGAAWSLTRVTTPLGATLDVAYERDTYASVSGEAVLSTPSAGYAATNYNITYFGPSSTNLTTILVSPSVAAQFAAGQQVAITGEIRVYSPNGGGYFVIPYSGNYQIGFVTSSTIGFTQSYVSLGMCSGPNGSLINVEYNGGTITKRELMQRGGGVRVASITTQDGGQVLRSRYLYENNGMSMGVVSQEPEWIKPSDRSFYNIPGYPTTPVMYSQVTVLSGKLTSDADFHTREVYNFETPKVNQMTSASNSIANSMFRQLLNYRDHLLVTQNNIQDYTSAIGRLNSMQVFDANGTLQSSLTNFYSNEIPSNGPNGYQGVYTQGTLMAESVDYQTWNRYHKFNRTTVIRYPSVLVRSVLQKEGQYSSETENMKWDFISGQVIEKKEKNARGIQTLSVTQPLYRLSPYAEFGPKATNPANKNMVSAEGATYTYLLNQSGAQVGLIGASAQTWQKTWNNHRILNGSSEYVDQGTDPHPVWRKSAAYTFVGDYARLRSDGSLTFGVADLFNFSTPTPAANPGRQYLGETKRYDR
;
A
#
# COMPACT_ATOMS: atom_id res chain seq x y z
N LEU A 1 13.65 -22.91 -29.14
CA LEU A 1 13.46 -24.10 -28.28
C LEU A 1 14.86 -24.60 -27.95
N HIS A 2 15.22 -24.71 -26.68
CA HIS A 2 16.53 -25.21 -26.26
C HIS A 2 16.30 -26.48 -25.43
N LEU A 3 17.12 -27.51 -25.63
CA LEU A 3 17.09 -28.68 -24.76
C LEU A 3 18.18 -28.53 -23.68
N GLY A 4 17.78 -28.64 -22.41
CA GLY A 4 18.68 -28.92 -21.31
C GLY A 4 18.77 -30.44 -21.15
N ILE A 5 19.97 -31.00 -21.20
CA ILE A 5 20.17 -32.44 -21.05
C ILE A 5 21.06 -32.70 -19.86
N THR A 6 20.56 -33.47 -18.90
CA THR A 6 21.30 -33.88 -17.71
C THR A 6 21.50 -35.39 -17.74
N ALA A 7 22.74 -35.84 -17.63
CA ALA A 7 23.09 -37.26 -17.60
C ALA A 7 23.64 -37.65 -16.21
N TYR A 8 23.09 -38.74 -15.67
CA TYR A 8 23.37 -39.30 -14.35
C TYR A 8 24.03 -40.66 -14.48
N ASN A 9 25.01 -40.96 -13.63
CA ASN A 9 25.76 -42.22 -13.69
C ASN A 9 25.01 -43.40 -13.05
N ASN A 10 23.96 -43.17 -12.25
CA ASN A 10 23.13 -44.23 -11.64
C ASN A 10 21.66 -43.79 -11.53
N ILE A 11 20.78 -44.77 -11.29
CA ILE A 11 19.33 -44.58 -11.26
C ILE A 11 18.84 -43.78 -10.04
N THR A 12 19.47 -43.98 -8.88
CA THR A 12 19.09 -43.29 -7.63
C THR A 12 19.32 -41.78 -7.71
N ASP A 13 20.39 -41.34 -8.38
CA ASP A 13 20.68 -39.93 -8.62
C ASP A 13 19.71 -39.31 -9.63
N TRP A 14 19.28 -40.09 -10.64
CA TRP A 14 18.27 -39.67 -11.62
C TRP A 14 16.88 -39.50 -10.99
N GLU A 15 16.47 -40.42 -10.10
CA GLU A 15 15.16 -40.36 -9.41
C GLU A 15 15.07 -39.23 -8.38
N ASN A 16 16.17 -38.91 -7.69
CA ASN A 16 16.18 -37.94 -6.58
C ASN A 16 16.60 -36.52 -6.97
N ASP A 17 17.10 -36.32 -8.20
CA ASP A 17 17.41 -35.03 -8.84
C ASP A 17 18.31 -34.06 -8.03
N ARG A 18 18.98 -34.52 -6.96
CA ARG A 18 19.56 -33.60 -5.95
C ARG A 18 20.91 -33.93 -5.33
N ASN A 19 21.54 -35.10 -5.53
CA ASN A 19 22.77 -35.44 -4.78
C ASN A 19 23.87 -36.18 -5.56
N GLY A 20 23.76 -36.30 -6.88
CA GLY A 20 24.66 -37.11 -7.71
C GLY A 20 25.74 -36.34 -8.47
N THR A 21 26.75 -37.07 -8.95
CA THR A 21 27.72 -36.53 -9.93
C THR A 21 27.03 -36.53 -11.30
N TYR A 22 26.57 -35.38 -11.75
CA TYR A 22 25.94 -35.23 -13.07
C TYR A 22 26.79 -34.36 -13.99
N GLN A 23 26.58 -34.53 -15.29
CA GLN A 23 27.05 -33.57 -16.28
C GLN A 23 25.81 -33.02 -17.00
N SER A 24 25.83 -31.73 -17.34
CA SER A 24 24.72 -31.06 -18.01
C SER A 24 25.18 -30.33 -19.27
N PHE A 25 24.42 -30.47 -20.35
CA PHE A 25 24.54 -29.65 -21.55
C PHE A 25 23.35 -28.68 -21.61
N PRO A 26 23.52 -27.43 -21.16
CA PRO A 26 22.52 -26.40 -21.39
C PRO A 26 22.55 -25.95 -22.86
N ASN A 27 21.38 -25.59 -23.39
CA ASN A 27 21.23 -24.95 -24.70
C ASN A 27 21.59 -25.79 -25.93
N VAL A 28 21.26 -27.08 -25.95
CA VAL A 28 21.37 -27.86 -27.20
C VAL A 28 20.39 -27.29 -28.23
N ALA A 29 20.96 -26.81 -29.35
CA ALA A 29 20.20 -26.22 -30.43
C ALA A 29 19.34 -27.28 -31.12
N VAL A 30 18.05 -26.97 -31.23
CA VAL A 30 17.09 -27.79 -31.99
C VAL A 30 17.30 -27.54 -33.47
N SER A 31 17.61 -28.61 -34.22
CA SER A 31 17.82 -28.55 -35.66
C SER A 31 16.51 -28.64 -36.46
N GLN A 32 15.50 -29.33 -35.93
CA GLN A 32 14.18 -29.44 -36.56
C GLN A 32 13.08 -29.68 -35.51
N VAL A 33 11.88 -29.15 -35.75
CA VAL A 33 10.67 -29.45 -34.97
C VAL A 33 9.60 -29.98 -35.91
N ASN A 34 9.03 -31.15 -35.59
CA ASN A 34 7.87 -31.71 -36.28
C ASN A 34 6.67 -31.76 -35.31
N PRO A 35 5.77 -30.77 -35.37
CA PRO A 35 4.67 -30.64 -34.42
C PRO A 35 3.57 -31.69 -34.61
N SER A 36 3.43 -32.26 -35.81
CA SER A 36 2.41 -33.27 -36.14
C SER A 36 2.55 -34.57 -35.36
N ILE A 37 3.78 -34.85 -34.90
CA ILE A 37 4.14 -36.06 -34.16
C ILE A 37 4.91 -35.73 -32.87
N ALA A 38 4.87 -34.46 -32.42
CA ALA A 38 5.57 -33.97 -31.24
C ALA A 38 7.07 -34.37 -31.19
N GLN A 39 7.77 -34.32 -32.34
CA GLN A 39 9.17 -34.72 -32.44
C GLN A 39 10.08 -33.49 -32.55
N VAL A 40 11.24 -33.57 -31.90
CA VAL A 40 12.31 -32.57 -31.94
C VAL A 40 13.61 -33.26 -32.30
N THR A 41 14.32 -32.75 -33.31
CA THR A 41 15.62 -33.26 -33.76
C THR A 41 16.73 -32.33 -33.26
N VAL A 42 17.82 -32.93 -32.78
CA VAL A 42 19.06 -32.23 -32.42
C VAL A 42 20.24 -32.86 -33.16
N ASN A 43 21.19 -32.04 -33.60
CA ASN A 43 22.43 -32.51 -34.23
C ASN A 43 23.60 -32.26 -33.28
N SER A 44 24.15 -33.33 -32.70
CA SER A 44 25.43 -33.25 -31.99
C SER A 44 26.12 -34.62 -31.98
N SER A 45 27.31 -34.72 -32.56
CA SER A 45 28.16 -35.92 -32.48
C SER A 45 28.72 -36.15 -31.07
N SER A 46 28.79 -35.12 -30.23
CA SER A 46 29.21 -35.22 -28.82
C SER A 46 28.09 -35.72 -27.89
N PHE A 47 26.84 -35.76 -28.36
CA PHE A 47 25.69 -36.28 -27.61
C PHE A 47 25.84 -37.76 -27.30
N TRP A 48 26.21 -38.58 -28.29
CA TRP A 48 26.31 -40.03 -28.11
C TRP A 48 27.41 -40.44 -27.13
N SER A 49 28.58 -39.78 -27.17
CA SER A 49 29.64 -40.01 -26.18
C SER A 49 29.25 -39.58 -24.76
N PHE A 50 28.31 -38.64 -24.63
CA PHE A 50 27.90 -38.06 -23.35
C PHE A 50 26.86 -38.91 -22.61
N VAL A 51 25.88 -39.47 -23.34
CA VAL A 51 24.76 -40.22 -22.76
C VAL A 51 24.99 -41.73 -22.70
N ASN A 52 26.00 -42.25 -23.38
CA ASN A 52 26.25 -43.70 -23.44
C ASN A 52 26.46 -44.29 -22.05
N GLY A 53 25.64 -45.28 -21.68
CA GLY A 53 25.68 -45.96 -20.38
C GLY A 53 25.18 -45.13 -19.19
N LYS A 54 24.50 -43.99 -19.42
CA LYS A 54 23.99 -43.10 -18.36
C LYS A 54 22.46 -43.00 -18.40
N PHE A 55 21.87 -42.63 -17.27
CA PHE A 55 20.45 -42.27 -17.17
C PHE A 55 20.28 -40.80 -17.56
N VAL A 56 19.35 -40.48 -18.45
CA VAL A 56 19.24 -39.13 -19.03
C VAL A 56 17.89 -38.51 -18.69
N LYS A 57 17.92 -37.24 -18.31
CA LYS A 57 16.75 -36.38 -18.20
C LYS A 57 16.86 -35.29 -19.27
N ILE A 58 15.82 -35.16 -20.09
CA ILE A 58 15.74 -34.16 -21.15
C ILE A 58 14.67 -33.15 -20.76
N GLU A 59 15.08 -31.92 -20.48
CA GLU A 59 14.19 -30.81 -20.22
C GLU A 59 14.07 -29.94 -21.47
N VAL A 60 12.85 -29.80 -21.97
CA VAL A 60 12.56 -28.87 -23.07
C VAL A 60 12.35 -27.49 -22.47
N THR A 61 13.35 -26.62 -22.62
CA THR A 61 13.22 -25.21 -22.26
C THR A 61 12.70 -24.44 -23.47
N VAL A 62 11.46 -23.98 -23.40
CA VAL A 62 10.96 -22.96 -24.33
C VAL A 62 11.49 -21.62 -23.83
N PRO A 63 12.43 -20.95 -24.53
CA PRO A 63 12.84 -19.60 -24.15
C PRO A 63 11.63 -18.70 -24.33
N GLY A 64 11.03 -18.32 -23.21
CA GLY A 64 9.75 -17.66 -23.17
C GLY A 64 9.04 -18.06 -21.89
N LEU A 65 8.80 -17.06 -21.05
CA LEU A 65 7.88 -17.11 -19.92
C LEU A 65 6.46 -17.26 -20.47
N ALA A 66 6.19 -18.41 -21.09
CA ALA A 66 4.88 -18.72 -21.61
C ALA A 66 3.93 -18.67 -20.43
N ALA A 67 3.02 -17.71 -20.46
CA ALA A 67 2.00 -17.66 -19.45
C ALA A 67 1.30 -19.03 -19.45
N LYS A 68 1.04 -19.62 -18.28
CA LYS A 68 0.37 -20.93 -18.17
C LYS A 68 -0.99 -20.99 -18.91
N ARG A 69 -1.49 -19.85 -19.40
CA ARG A 69 -2.71 -19.68 -20.17
C ARG A 69 -2.46 -18.77 -21.39
N PRO A 70 -3.07 -19.08 -22.55
CA PRO A 70 -3.15 -18.14 -23.67
C PRO A 70 -3.76 -16.80 -23.20
N ASN A 71 -3.27 -15.68 -23.75
CA ASN A 71 -3.74 -14.33 -23.46
C ASN A 71 -3.57 -13.84 -22.00
N SER A 72 -2.81 -14.55 -21.16
CA SER A 72 -2.44 -14.05 -19.82
C SER A 72 -1.20 -13.16 -19.87
N ILE A 73 -1.08 -12.25 -18.90
CA ILE A 73 0.07 -11.33 -18.80
C ILE A 73 1.32 -12.16 -18.44
N GLY A 74 2.22 -12.35 -19.41
CA GLY A 74 3.51 -13.03 -19.19
C GLY A 74 4.51 -12.16 -18.45
N GLY A 75 4.40 -10.84 -18.59
CA GLY A 75 5.24 -9.84 -17.93
C GLY A 75 4.88 -8.44 -18.37
N PHE A 76 5.43 -7.44 -17.69
CA PHE A 76 5.28 -6.04 -18.06
C PHE A 76 6.52 -5.25 -17.68
N SER A 77 6.67 -4.05 -18.24
CA SER A 77 7.74 -3.13 -17.86
C SER A 77 7.21 -1.73 -17.60
N ILE A 78 7.90 -1.00 -16.73
CA ILE A 78 7.54 0.37 -16.35
C ILE A 78 8.76 1.26 -16.58
N THR A 79 8.62 2.27 -17.44
CA THR A 79 9.68 3.26 -17.67
C THR A 79 9.44 4.49 -16.82
N SER A 80 10.39 4.79 -15.95
CA SER A 80 10.35 5.98 -15.08
C SER A 80 10.73 7.26 -15.84
N ALA A 81 10.46 8.42 -15.26
CA ALA A 81 10.73 9.73 -15.87
C ALA A 81 12.22 9.97 -16.19
N ASN A 82 13.13 9.30 -15.47
CA ASN A 82 14.57 9.39 -15.73
C ASN A 82 15.02 8.47 -16.87
N GLY A 83 14.10 7.72 -17.50
CA GLY A 83 14.37 6.78 -18.59
C GLY A 83 14.75 5.37 -18.15
N SER A 84 14.90 5.10 -16.85
CA SER A 84 15.15 3.75 -16.34
C SER A 84 13.88 2.91 -16.47
N THR A 85 14.00 1.71 -17.02
CA THR A 85 12.90 0.77 -17.24
C THR A 85 13.04 -0.43 -16.30
N TYR A 86 11.98 -0.72 -15.56
CA TYR A 86 11.87 -1.84 -14.63
C TYR A 86 11.11 -2.97 -15.30
N HIS A 87 11.71 -4.16 -15.37
CA HIS A 87 11.16 -5.31 -16.09
C HIS A 87 10.63 -6.34 -15.11
N PHE A 88 9.33 -6.60 -15.14
CA PHE A 88 8.64 -7.60 -14.33
C PHE A 88 8.26 -8.78 -15.22
N ALA A 89 9.24 -9.61 -15.55
CA ALA A 89 9.08 -10.67 -16.55
C ALA A 89 8.80 -12.06 -15.96
N LEU A 90 8.91 -12.28 -14.65
CA LEU A 90 8.76 -13.61 -14.05
C LEU A 90 7.44 -13.75 -13.25
N PRO A 91 6.36 -14.34 -13.83
CA PRO A 91 5.12 -14.57 -13.12
C PRO A 91 5.25 -15.74 -12.13
N VAL A 92 4.73 -15.56 -10.92
CA VAL A 92 4.62 -16.58 -9.87
C VAL A 92 3.18 -17.05 -9.77
N TYR A 93 2.96 -18.36 -9.88
CA TYR A 93 1.63 -18.94 -9.98
C TYR A 93 1.12 -19.57 -8.68
N ASP A 94 -0.18 -19.35 -8.45
CA ASP A 94 -1.02 -20.09 -7.51
C ASP A 94 -2.03 -20.96 -8.28
N TYR A 95 -2.42 -22.10 -7.73
CA TYR A 95 -3.38 -23.03 -8.33
C TYR A 95 -4.04 -23.92 -7.28
N GLU A 96 -5.09 -24.63 -7.70
CA GLU A 96 -5.83 -25.57 -6.86
C GLU A 96 -6.29 -24.97 -5.52
N GLN A 97 -6.65 -23.69 -5.54
CA GLN A 97 -7.15 -23.02 -4.35
C GLN A 97 -8.60 -23.45 -4.11
N LYS A 98 -8.95 -23.80 -2.88
CA LYS A 98 -10.35 -24.02 -2.50
C LYS A 98 -10.59 -23.56 -1.08
N THR A 99 -11.81 -23.11 -0.85
CA THR A 99 -12.42 -22.93 0.46
C THR A 99 -13.53 -23.94 0.60
N TYR A 100 -13.43 -24.78 1.62
CA TYR A 100 -14.42 -25.78 1.95
C TYR A 100 -15.21 -25.31 3.17
N VAL A 101 -16.53 -25.31 3.04
CA VAL A 101 -17.49 -24.92 4.08
C VAL A 101 -18.36 -26.15 4.35
N ILE A 102 -18.53 -26.50 5.62
CA ILE A 102 -19.36 -27.63 6.03
C ILE A 102 -20.18 -27.25 7.25
N ASP A 103 -21.45 -27.63 7.26
CA ASP A 103 -22.31 -27.49 8.44
C ASP A 103 -21.73 -28.31 9.60
N VAL A 104 -21.84 -27.77 10.80
CA VAL A 104 -21.29 -28.36 12.03
C VAL A 104 -22.06 -29.63 12.42
N ASN A 105 -23.36 -29.68 12.13
CA ASN A 105 -24.27 -30.75 12.53
C ASN A 105 -24.58 -31.74 11.40
N ASP A 106 -24.38 -31.36 10.15
CA ASP A 106 -24.67 -32.21 8.98
C ASP A 106 -23.56 -32.13 7.93
N ALA A 107 -22.73 -33.18 7.87
CA ALA A 107 -21.61 -33.24 6.93
C ALA A 107 -22.04 -33.25 5.44
N ASN A 108 -23.29 -33.60 5.15
CA ASN A 108 -23.84 -33.59 3.79
C ASN A 108 -24.17 -32.16 3.32
N LYS A 109 -24.31 -31.20 4.25
CA LYS A 109 -24.47 -29.78 3.94
C LYS A 109 -23.10 -29.13 3.84
N ASN A 110 -22.47 -29.28 2.69
CA ASN A 110 -21.20 -28.67 2.40
C ASN A 110 -21.21 -27.88 1.09
N SER A 111 -20.28 -26.95 0.99
CA SER A 111 -20.02 -26.16 -0.21
C SER A 111 -18.52 -26.04 -0.42
N THR A 112 -18.09 -26.17 -1.67
CA THR A 112 -16.69 -25.96 -2.06
C THR A 112 -16.65 -24.81 -3.06
N ILE A 113 -15.92 -23.76 -2.72
CA ILE A 113 -15.65 -22.63 -3.61
C ILE A 113 -14.18 -22.73 -3.97
N GLY A 114 -13.86 -22.98 -5.23
CA GLY A 114 -12.48 -23.21 -5.62
C GLY A 114 -12.14 -22.76 -7.03
N ARG A 115 -10.83 -22.61 -7.24
CA ARG A 115 -10.18 -22.33 -8.50
C ARG A 115 -9.08 -23.35 -8.69
N SER A 116 -9.34 -24.35 -9.52
CA SER A 116 -8.35 -25.36 -9.92
C SER A 116 -7.20 -24.73 -10.74
N GLU A 117 -7.57 -23.78 -11.58
CA GLU A 117 -6.74 -23.26 -12.64
C GLU A 117 -5.60 -22.33 -12.18
N PRO A 118 -4.40 -22.42 -12.79
CA PRO A 118 -3.27 -21.57 -12.42
C PRO A 118 -3.49 -20.11 -12.80
N PHE A 119 -3.07 -19.22 -11.90
CA PHE A 119 -3.07 -17.78 -12.14
C PHE A 119 -1.84 -17.12 -11.51
N ALA A 120 -1.29 -16.13 -12.21
CA ALA A 120 -0.19 -15.35 -11.68
C ALA A 120 -0.72 -14.39 -10.61
N ASN A 121 -0.14 -14.45 -9.41
CA ASN A 121 -0.47 -13.49 -8.33
C ASN A 121 0.56 -12.36 -8.23
N THR A 122 1.77 -12.57 -8.77
CA THR A 122 2.91 -11.67 -8.66
C THR A 122 3.79 -11.78 -9.90
N TRP A 123 4.39 -10.69 -10.35
CA TRP A 123 5.47 -10.68 -11.34
C TRP A 123 6.74 -10.14 -10.67
N LEU A 124 7.81 -10.94 -10.64
CA LEU A 124 9.07 -10.56 -10.00
C LEU A 124 9.87 -9.62 -10.89
N LEU A 125 10.55 -8.64 -10.27
CA LEU A 125 11.48 -7.75 -10.95
C LEU A 125 12.70 -8.56 -11.42
N THR A 126 12.87 -8.71 -12.72
CA THR A 126 13.94 -9.49 -13.36
C THR A 126 15.07 -8.63 -13.92
N GLY A 127 14.82 -7.33 -14.12
CA GLY A 127 15.83 -6.43 -14.64
C GLY A 127 15.49 -4.95 -14.45
N ILE A 128 16.52 -4.12 -14.38
CA ILE A 128 16.44 -2.67 -14.48
C ILE A 128 17.40 -2.27 -15.61
N THR A 129 16.93 -1.50 -16.59
CA THR A 129 17.75 -1.00 -17.69
C THR A 129 17.71 0.52 -17.71
N GLY A 130 18.86 1.17 -17.90
CA GLY A 130 18.95 2.61 -18.02
C GLY A 130 18.49 3.12 -19.39
N PRO A 131 18.36 4.45 -19.56
CA PRO A 131 18.07 5.04 -20.88
C PRO A 131 19.19 4.81 -21.91
N ASP A 132 20.39 4.47 -21.46
CA ASP A 132 21.57 4.13 -22.25
C ASP A 132 21.66 2.63 -22.57
N PHE A 133 20.77 1.79 -22.05
CA PHE A 133 20.79 0.34 -22.27
C PHE A 133 20.59 -0.01 -23.75
N ILE A 134 21.42 -0.92 -24.26
CA ILE A 134 21.30 -1.44 -25.62
C ILE A 134 21.59 -2.93 -25.65
N ASP A 135 20.56 -3.67 -26.07
CA ASP A 135 20.58 -5.12 -26.24
C ASP A 135 21.36 -5.51 -27.51
N ARG A 136 22.40 -6.33 -27.35
CA ARG A 136 23.29 -6.81 -28.42
C ARG A 136 23.53 -8.31 -28.39
N GLY A 137 22.95 -9.04 -27.45
CA GLY A 137 23.36 -10.41 -27.10
C GLY A 137 23.03 -11.51 -28.11
N GLY A 138 22.53 -11.20 -29.30
CA GLY A 138 22.16 -12.15 -30.36
C GLY A 138 23.32 -12.50 -31.29
N SER A 139 23.13 -13.52 -32.13
CA SER A 139 24.09 -13.86 -33.20
C SER A 139 24.29 -12.64 -34.11
N ASN A 140 25.56 -12.25 -34.30
CA ASN A 140 26.00 -11.06 -35.04
C ASN A 140 25.70 -9.71 -34.37
N GLY A 141 25.50 -9.65 -33.05
CA GLY A 141 25.30 -8.39 -32.33
C GLY A 141 23.87 -7.83 -32.42
N SER A 142 22.91 -8.67 -32.81
CA SER A 142 21.49 -8.34 -32.86
C SER A 142 20.87 -8.39 -31.45
N PRO A 143 19.78 -7.66 -31.15
CA PRO A 143 19.09 -7.81 -29.87
C PRO A 143 18.55 -9.22 -29.65
N ASN A 144 18.75 -9.82 -28.47
CA ASN A 144 18.24 -11.16 -28.12
C ASN A 144 17.08 -11.14 -27.10
N GLY A 145 16.73 -9.96 -26.57
CA GLY A 145 15.68 -9.74 -25.59
C GLY A 145 16.04 -10.15 -24.16
N ILE A 146 17.32 -10.39 -23.86
CA ILE A 146 17.82 -10.91 -22.58
C ILE A 146 18.98 -10.04 -22.11
N ILE A 147 18.95 -9.61 -20.85
CA ILE A 147 20.09 -8.88 -20.27
C ILE A 147 21.30 -9.83 -20.14
N ASP A 148 22.40 -9.51 -20.81
CA ASP A 148 23.65 -10.26 -20.76
C ASP A 148 24.91 -9.38 -20.86
N ASP A 149 26.08 -10.02 -20.78
CA ASP A 149 27.38 -9.33 -20.72
C ASP A 149 27.78 -8.68 -22.06
N ALA A 150 27.13 -9.03 -23.17
CA ALA A 150 27.32 -8.35 -24.45
C ALA A 150 26.55 -7.02 -24.52
N ASP A 151 25.57 -6.83 -23.62
CA ASP A 151 24.77 -5.63 -23.57
C ASP A 151 25.52 -4.43 -23.01
N TRP A 152 25.11 -3.28 -23.53
CA TRP A 152 25.73 -2.00 -23.26
C TRP A 152 24.83 -1.08 -22.45
N GLY A 153 25.43 -0.03 -21.90
CA GLY A 153 24.78 0.91 -20.99
C GLY A 153 24.51 0.34 -19.59
N TYR A 154 23.70 1.05 -18.82
CA TYR A 154 23.33 0.66 -17.47
C TYR A 154 22.30 -0.48 -17.48
N TRP A 155 22.62 -1.55 -16.76
CA TRP A 155 21.67 -2.59 -16.46
C TRP A 155 21.96 -3.24 -15.10
N VAL A 156 20.89 -3.74 -14.48
CA VAL A 156 20.91 -4.61 -13.31
C VAL A 156 20.04 -5.80 -13.62
N LYS A 157 20.57 -7.01 -13.47
CA LYS A 157 19.86 -8.27 -13.71
C LYS A 157 19.55 -8.95 -12.38
N PHE A 158 18.33 -9.47 -12.24
CA PHE A 158 17.89 -10.20 -11.05
C PHE A 158 17.57 -11.65 -11.43
N ASN A 159 18.36 -12.58 -10.92
CA ASN A 159 18.22 -14.00 -11.24
C ASN A 159 17.55 -14.73 -10.08
N TYR A 160 16.45 -15.43 -10.36
CA TYR A 160 15.71 -16.19 -9.35
C TYR A 160 15.82 -17.69 -9.60
N GLY A 161 15.94 -18.45 -8.52
CA GLY A 161 15.80 -19.90 -8.54
C GLY A 161 14.39 -20.31 -8.11
N ARG A 162 13.80 -21.30 -8.79
CA ARG A 162 12.54 -21.91 -8.35
C ARG A 162 12.85 -22.96 -7.27
N HIS A 163 12.31 -22.77 -6.07
CA HIS A 163 12.45 -23.72 -4.96
C HIS A 163 11.51 -24.92 -5.10
N THR A 164 10.25 -24.62 -5.38
CA THR A 164 9.19 -25.62 -5.52
C THR A 164 8.02 -25.06 -6.30
N ASP A 165 7.29 -25.94 -6.97
CA ASP A 165 5.99 -25.74 -7.60
C ASP A 165 4.90 -26.57 -6.90
N ASN A 166 5.09 -26.97 -5.64
CA ASN A 166 4.09 -27.73 -4.91
C ASN A 166 4.10 -27.37 -3.44
N PHE A 167 4.29 -26.07 -3.13
CA PHE A 167 4.12 -25.60 -1.76
C PHE A 167 2.64 -25.58 -1.40
N GLN A 168 2.22 -26.54 -0.58
CA GLN A 168 0.82 -26.69 -0.15
C GLN A 168 0.58 -25.87 1.11
N TRP A 169 -0.16 -24.77 0.96
CA TRP A 169 -0.58 -23.95 2.09
C TRP A 169 -2.00 -24.32 2.51
N ARG A 170 -2.30 -24.15 3.80
CA ARG A 170 -3.63 -24.39 4.37
C ARG A 170 -3.86 -23.50 5.59
N ILE A 171 -5.08 -23.02 5.76
CA ILE A 171 -5.53 -22.20 6.88
C ILE A 171 -6.90 -22.74 7.36
N PRO A 172 -7.04 -23.12 8.64
CA PRO A 172 -5.98 -23.29 9.63
C PRO A 172 -5.00 -24.42 9.26
N TYR A 173 -3.76 -24.34 9.74
CA TYR A 173 -2.74 -25.37 9.49
C TYR A 173 -3.11 -26.70 10.17
N GLY A 174 -2.91 -27.82 9.46
CA GLY A 174 -3.15 -29.17 9.98
C GLY A 174 -4.33 -29.89 9.32
N ASN A 175 -4.23 -31.22 9.26
CA ASN A 175 -5.30 -32.06 8.73
C ASN A 175 -6.52 -32.00 9.63
N ASN A 176 -7.72 -31.99 9.04
CA ASN A 176 -9.01 -31.95 9.75
C ASN A 176 -9.19 -30.75 10.70
N LYS A 177 -8.38 -29.70 10.54
CA LYS A 177 -8.57 -28.42 11.23
C LYS A 177 -9.49 -27.52 10.42
N PHE A 178 -10.38 -26.84 11.14
CA PHE A 178 -11.38 -25.92 10.60
C PHE A 178 -11.46 -24.69 11.50
N ARG A 179 -11.71 -23.54 10.88
CA ARG A 179 -12.12 -22.32 11.57
C ARG A 179 -13.63 -22.31 11.73
N LYS A 180 -14.12 -21.90 12.90
CA LYS A 180 -15.55 -21.67 13.15
C LYS A 180 -15.71 -20.27 13.74
N ASP A 181 -16.49 -19.42 13.09
CA ASP A 181 -16.80 -18.10 13.62
C ASP A 181 -17.99 -18.17 14.61
N ARG A 182 -18.12 -17.16 15.50
CA ARG A 182 -19.17 -17.09 16.53
C ARG A 182 -20.55 -17.20 15.90
N GLY A 183 -21.41 -18.05 16.46
CA GLY A 183 -22.78 -18.19 16.00
C GLY A 183 -22.93 -18.83 14.62
N ASN A 184 -21.83 -19.21 13.96
CA ASN A 184 -21.90 -19.86 12.67
C ASN A 184 -22.29 -21.33 12.83
N THR A 185 -23.24 -21.79 12.03
CA THR A 185 -23.61 -23.22 11.94
C THR A 185 -22.66 -23.99 11.04
N SER A 186 -21.70 -23.33 10.40
CA SER A 186 -20.70 -23.94 9.52
C SER A 186 -19.27 -23.71 10.02
N LYS A 187 -18.37 -24.60 9.64
CA LYS A 187 -16.91 -24.52 9.85
C LYS A 187 -16.20 -24.59 8.51
N THR A 188 -15.04 -23.93 8.41
CA THR A 188 -14.37 -23.69 7.12
C THR A 188 -12.88 -23.97 7.17
N TYR A 189 -12.29 -24.33 6.03
CA TYR A 189 -10.85 -24.21 5.82
C TYR A 189 -10.58 -23.79 4.38
N SER A 190 -9.43 -23.17 4.17
CA SER A 190 -8.92 -22.84 2.83
C SER A 190 -7.56 -23.48 2.61
N GLU A 191 -7.33 -24.01 1.42
CA GLU A 191 -6.03 -24.57 1.03
C GLU A 191 -5.74 -24.32 -0.45
N GLY A 192 -4.47 -24.47 -0.82
CA GLY A 192 -4.05 -24.36 -2.21
C GLY A 192 -2.57 -24.65 -2.39
N LYS A 193 -2.12 -24.58 -3.65
CA LYS A 193 -0.72 -24.74 -4.05
C LYS A 193 -0.17 -23.43 -4.59
N LYS A 194 1.13 -23.20 -4.35
CA LYS A 194 1.86 -22.07 -4.93
C LYS A 194 3.28 -22.42 -5.31
N GLN A 195 3.82 -21.66 -6.24
CA GLN A 195 5.24 -21.64 -6.55
C GLN A 195 6.01 -20.77 -5.57
N LEU A 196 7.23 -21.20 -5.23
CA LEU A 196 8.16 -20.40 -4.43
C LEU A 196 9.43 -20.14 -5.25
N TYR A 197 9.78 -18.87 -5.38
CA TYR A 197 11.00 -18.39 -6.01
C TYR A 197 11.82 -17.60 -5.00
N TYR A 198 13.15 -17.69 -5.12
CA TYR A 198 14.07 -16.88 -4.31
C TYR A 198 15.16 -16.27 -5.18
N LEU A 199 15.53 -15.04 -4.88
CA LEU A 199 16.59 -14.30 -5.58
C LEU A 199 17.94 -14.99 -5.36
N ASN A 200 18.59 -15.48 -6.40
CA ASN A 200 19.91 -16.12 -6.38
C ASN A 200 21.04 -15.10 -6.54
N SER A 201 20.92 -14.20 -7.51
CA SER A 201 21.88 -13.11 -7.71
C SER A 201 21.25 -11.81 -8.16
N VAL A 202 21.96 -10.73 -7.84
CA VAL A 202 21.82 -9.43 -8.49
C VAL A 202 23.13 -9.13 -9.20
N GLU A 203 23.06 -8.86 -10.49
CA GLU A 203 24.24 -8.71 -11.34
C GLU A 203 24.23 -7.36 -12.03
N THR A 204 25.43 -6.83 -12.19
CA THR A 204 25.75 -5.65 -12.99
C THR A 204 26.93 -6.01 -13.90
N ARG A 205 27.33 -5.10 -14.77
CA ARG A 205 28.53 -5.28 -15.62
C ARG A 205 29.81 -5.61 -14.82
N SER A 206 29.94 -5.09 -13.60
CA SER A 206 31.18 -5.17 -12.82
C SER A 206 31.11 -6.06 -11.58
N HIS A 207 29.92 -6.26 -11.00
CA HIS A 207 29.75 -6.97 -9.73
C HIS A 207 28.56 -7.92 -9.73
N VAL A 208 28.68 -8.97 -8.94
CA VAL A 208 27.65 -9.97 -8.68
C VAL A 208 27.45 -10.11 -7.17
N ALA A 209 26.22 -9.88 -6.70
CA ALA A 209 25.81 -10.17 -5.34
C ALA A 209 25.08 -11.53 -5.32
N LEU A 210 25.64 -12.51 -4.60
CA LEU A 210 25.09 -13.85 -4.41
C LEU A 210 24.26 -13.91 -3.13
N PHE A 211 23.08 -14.51 -3.19
CA PHE A 211 22.15 -14.64 -2.07
C PHE A 211 22.01 -16.11 -1.70
N TYR A 212 22.68 -16.53 -0.63
CA TYR A 212 22.69 -17.91 -0.14
C TYR A 212 21.58 -18.15 0.86
N LYS A 213 20.85 -19.25 0.68
CA LYS A 213 19.73 -19.64 1.53
C LYS A 213 20.09 -20.86 2.38
N ASP A 214 19.30 -21.06 3.41
CA ASP A 214 19.34 -22.27 4.23
C ASP A 214 17.90 -22.75 4.52
N ALA A 215 17.79 -23.98 5.03
CA ALA A 215 16.51 -24.57 5.39
C ALA A 215 15.82 -23.75 6.49
N ARG A 216 14.58 -23.33 6.22
CA ARG A 216 13.73 -22.70 7.24
C ARG A 216 12.93 -23.78 7.97
N LEU A 217 13.03 -23.80 9.30
CA LEU A 217 12.41 -24.84 10.13
C LEU A 217 10.95 -24.54 10.52
N ASP A 218 10.50 -23.29 10.41
CA ASP A 218 9.10 -22.87 10.54
C ASP A 218 8.45 -22.62 9.16
N SER A 219 7.17 -22.21 9.14
CA SER A 219 6.44 -21.92 7.91
C SER A 219 6.40 -23.09 6.92
N ARG A 220 6.28 -24.32 7.43
CA ARG A 220 6.15 -25.54 6.60
C ARG A 220 4.76 -25.65 5.98
N GLY A 221 4.71 -26.18 4.76
CA GLY A 221 3.47 -26.55 4.08
C GLY A 221 2.86 -27.84 4.63
N MET A 222 1.66 -28.19 4.15
CA MET A 222 0.90 -29.38 4.56
C MET A 222 1.60 -30.70 4.22
N ASN A 223 2.34 -30.74 3.10
CA ASN A 223 3.18 -31.87 2.71
C ASN A 223 4.55 -31.89 3.42
N GLY A 224 4.76 -31.05 4.43
CA GLY A 224 6.03 -30.90 5.10
C GLY A 224 7.09 -30.11 4.30
N SER A 225 6.79 -29.61 3.11
CA SER A 225 7.74 -28.79 2.34
C SER A 225 8.10 -27.53 3.13
N SER A 226 9.40 -27.27 3.31
CA SER A 226 9.88 -26.06 3.96
C SER A 226 10.01 -24.91 2.97
N SER A 227 9.85 -23.70 3.48
CA SER A 227 10.39 -22.50 2.84
C SER A 227 11.89 -22.37 3.14
N LEU A 228 12.53 -21.31 2.66
CA LEU A 228 13.95 -21.06 2.89
C LEU A 228 14.14 -19.71 3.59
N LEU A 229 15.22 -19.59 4.36
CA LEU A 229 15.67 -18.33 4.95
C LEU A 229 16.89 -17.81 4.19
N LEU A 230 17.07 -16.49 4.14
CA LEU A 230 18.30 -15.90 3.63
C LEU A 230 19.38 -16.02 4.70
N LYS A 231 20.46 -16.74 4.42
CA LYS A 231 21.55 -16.94 5.39
C LYS A 231 22.67 -15.94 5.21
N GLU A 232 22.97 -15.60 3.96
CA GLU A 232 24.14 -14.81 3.63
C GLU A 232 24.01 -14.10 2.28
N ILE A 233 24.57 -12.89 2.17
CA ILE A 233 24.81 -12.19 0.91
C ILE A 233 26.31 -12.03 0.70
N VAL A 234 26.83 -12.39 -0.48
CA VAL A 234 28.24 -12.27 -0.84
C VAL A 234 28.38 -11.38 -2.07
N LEU A 235 29.13 -10.29 -1.96
CA LEU A 235 29.45 -9.39 -3.07
C LEU A 235 30.83 -9.73 -3.67
N LEU A 236 30.87 -10.02 -4.96
CA LEU A 236 32.06 -10.34 -5.74
C LEU A 236 32.19 -9.42 -6.97
N SER A 237 33.41 -9.22 -7.46
CA SER A 237 33.60 -8.70 -8.82
C SER A 237 33.16 -9.75 -9.85
N LYS A 238 32.75 -9.30 -11.04
CA LYS A 238 32.34 -10.19 -12.14
C LYS A 238 33.46 -11.14 -12.54
N GLU A 239 34.72 -10.68 -12.52
CA GLU A 239 35.90 -11.53 -12.76
C GLU A 239 35.98 -12.69 -11.75
N HIS A 240 35.85 -12.39 -10.45
CA HIS A 240 35.92 -13.43 -9.42
C HIS A 240 34.72 -14.37 -9.47
N TYR A 241 33.53 -13.88 -9.82
CA TYR A 241 32.36 -14.73 -10.07
C TYR A 241 32.58 -15.68 -11.26
N ASN A 242 33.06 -15.18 -12.40
CA ASN A 242 33.34 -16.01 -13.58
C ASN A 242 34.38 -17.09 -13.28
N LYS A 243 35.40 -16.77 -12.46
CA LYS A 243 36.38 -17.75 -11.98
C LYS A 243 35.77 -18.75 -10.97
N LEU A 244 34.86 -18.30 -10.12
CA LEU A 244 34.10 -19.16 -9.21
C LEU A 244 33.27 -20.21 -9.98
N VAL A 245 32.61 -19.78 -11.07
CA VAL A 245 31.86 -20.67 -11.98
C VAL A 245 32.79 -21.65 -12.70
N SER A 246 33.82 -21.15 -13.39
CA SER A 246 34.68 -21.97 -14.27
C SER A 246 35.64 -22.90 -13.54
N SER A 247 36.21 -22.46 -12.41
CA SER A 247 37.31 -23.17 -11.73
C SER A 247 36.90 -23.88 -10.43
N TYR A 248 35.78 -23.47 -9.83
CA TYR A 248 35.31 -24.01 -8.55
C TYR A 248 33.94 -24.70 -8.67
N ALA A 249 33.45 -24.95 -9.89
CA ALA A 249 32.18 -25.63 -10.13
C ALA A 249 31.00 -25.00 -9.36
N MET A 250 30.94 -23.67 -9.37
CA MET A 250 29.75 -22.95 -8.91
C MET A 250 28.69 -22.99 -10.01
N PRO A 251 27.42 -23.30 -9.69
CA PRO A 251 26.35 -23.22 -10.68
C PRO A 251 26.32 -21.83 -11.33
N ASP A 252 26.22 -21.79 -12.65
CA ASP A 252 26.06 -20.53 -13.37
C ASP A 252 24.63 -20.01 -13.21
N ILE A 253 24.42 -19.22 -12.17
CA ILE A 253 23.14 -18.62 -11.82
C ILE A 253 22.81 -17.38 -12.66
N SER A 254 23.69 -16.99 -13.59
CA SER A 254 23.46 -15.88 -14.52
C SER A 254 22.58 -16.30 -15.73
N GLY A 255 22.36 -17.60 -15.91
CA GLY A 255 21.53 -18.22 -16.95
C GLY A 255 20.11 -18.65 -16.51
N THR A 256 19.29 -18.99 -17.51
CA THR A 256 17.86 -19.29 -17.34
C THR A 256 17.64 -20.69 -16.73
N ALA A 257 17.17 -20.71 -15.48
CA ALA A 257 16.74 -21.86 -14.67
C ALA A 257 17.85 -22.66 -13.95
N VAL A 258 18.35 -22.08 -12.86
CA VAL A 258 19.07 -22.83 -11.81
C VAL A 258 18.16 -23.02 -10.60
N GLY A 259 18.36 -24.11 -9.85
CA GLY A 259 17.78 -24.27 -8.51
C GLY A 259 18.14 -23.10 -7.58
N VAL A 260 17.54 -23.07 -6.40
CA VAL A 260 17.87 -22.03 -5.41
C VAL A 260 19.31 -22.18 -4.92
N LEU A 261 20.03 -21.07 -4.82
CA LEU A 261 21.39 -21.03 -4.29
C LEU A 261 21.42 -21.23 -2.77
N ASN A 262 21.94 -22.36 -2.29
CA ASN A 262 22.01 -22.71 -0.87
C ASN A 262 23.42 -22.60 -0.32
N VAL A 263 23.56 -22.46 1.00
CA VAL A 263 24.87 -22.40 1.67
C VAL A 263 25.73 -23.65 1.39
N SER A 264 25.10 -24.82 1.22
CA SER A 264 25.78 -26.04 0.79
C SER A 264 26.53 -25.90 -0.53
N ASP A 265 26.08 -25.02 -1.43
CA ASP A 265 26.74 -24.79 -2.72
C ASP A 265 28.12 -24.15 -2.55
N GLN A 266 28.42 -23.54 -1.39
CA GLN A 266 29.75 -23.05 -1.05
C GLN A 266 30.72 -24.18 -0.66
N THR A 267 30.21 -25.29 -0.13
CA THR A 267 31.02 -26.36 0.49
C THR A 267 31.15 -27.61 -0.36
N ASN A 268 30.30 -27.78 -1.39
CA ASN A 268 30.26 -28.97 -2.25
C ASN A 268 31.51 -29.17 -3.15
N PHE A 269 32.48 -28.27 -3.12
CA PHE A 269 33.73 -28.38 -3.88
C PHE A 269 34.93 -27.91 -3.04
N ALA A 270 36.04 -28.62 -3.13
CA ALA A 270 37.25 -28.32 -2.36
C ALA A 270 37.71 -26.86 -2.58
N ASN A 271 37.94 -26.13 -1.49
CA ASN A 271 38.43 -24.74 -1.48
C ASN A 271 37.50 -23.67 -2.07
N LYS A 272 36.27 -24.00 -2.51
CA LYS A 272 35.31 -23.00 -3.04
C LYS A 272 34.98 -21.94 -2.00
N GLN A 273 34.61 -22.35 -0.79
CA GLN A 273 34.33 -21.44 0.32
C GLN A 273 35.54 -20.55 0.64
N SER A 274 36.74 -21.14 0.74
CA SER A 274 37.98 -20.39 0.99
C SER A 274 38.24 -19.34 -0.10
N TYR A 275 37.96 -19.67 -1.37
CA TYR A 275 38.05 -18.73 -2.48
C TYR A 275 37.02 -17.60 -2.35
N ILE A 276 35.77 -17.91 -2.01
CA ILE A 276 34.73 -16.89 -1.76
C ILE A 276 35.17 -15.95 -0.64
N PHE A 277 35.63 -16.49 0.48
CA PHE A 277 36.00 -15.70 1.67
C PHE A 277 37.20 -14.79 1.38
N LYS A 278 38.16 -15.28 0.58
CA LYS A 278 39.33 -14.51 0.18
C LYS A 278 39.01 -13.37 -0.80
N ASN A 279 38.05 -13.56 -1.72
CA ASN A 279 37.82 -12.63 -2.83
C ASN A 279 36.51 -11.82 -2.71
N ALA A 280 35.66 -12.10 -1.72
CA ALA A 280 34.47 -11.30 -1.45
C ALA A 280 34.85 -9.91 -0.94
N GLN A 281 34.31 -8.88 -1.58
CA GLN A 281 34.50 -7.49 -1.14
C GLN A 281 33.70 -7.21 0.13
N LYS A 282 32.51 -7.81 0.23
CA LYS A 282 31.62 -7.68 1.39
C LYS A 282 30.78 -8.93 1.52
N ARG A 283 30.62 -9.40 2.75
CA ARG A 283 29.68 -10.46 3.13
C ARG A 283 28.77 -9.98 4.23
N VAL A 284 27.47 -10.23 4.07
CA VAL A 284 26.45 -9.90 5.06
C VAL A 284 25.86 -11.22 5.55
N VAL A 285 26.14 -11.57 6.80
CA VAL A 285 25.75 -12.86 7.40
C VAL A 285 24.61 -12.63 8.38
N PHE A 286 23.53 -13.40 8.22
CA PHE A 286 22.35 -13.34 9.06
C PHE A 286 22.34 -14.50 10.05
N GLU A 287 22.08 -14.19 11.31
CA GLU A 287 21.94 -15.19 12.36
C GLU A 287 20.58 -15.11 13.01
N TYR A 288 19.96 -16.29 13.04
CA TYR A 288 18.61 -16.48 13.49
C TYR A 288 18.57 -17.47 14.63
N ASP A 289 17.54 -17.35 15.45
CA ASP A 289 17.06 -18.41 16.31
C ASP A 289 15.56 -18.67 16.06
N TYR A 290 14.96 -19.50 16.93
CA TYR A 290 13.54 -19.84 16.89
C TYR A 290 12.89 -19.64 18.27
N GLN A 291 13.32 -18.63 19.03
CA GLN A 291 12.85 -18.41 20.40
C GLN A 291 11.44 -17.80 20.46
N LEU A 292 11.03 -17.01 19.47
CA LEU A 292 9.73 -16.33 19.49
C LEU A 292 8.58 -17.29 19.16
N CYS A 293 7.46 -17.13 19.87
CA CYS A 293 6.21 -17.87 19.69
C CYS A 293 6.41 -19.41 19.71
N PRO A 294 6.90 -19.97 20.84
CA PRO A 294 7.13 -21.41 20.96
C PRO A 294 5.84 -22.22 20.80
N GLY A 295 5.93 -23.48 20.38
CA GLY A 295 4.78 -24.36 20.14
C GLY A 295 4.06 -24.10 18.82
N THR A 296 4.69 -23.40 17.87
CA THR A 296 4.11 -23.11 16.55
C THR A 296 3.91 -24.43 15.76
N PRO A 297 2.68 -24.79 15.35
CA PRO A 297 2.38 -26.11 14.78
C PRO A 297 3.11 -26.43 13.47
N ASN A 298 3.43 -25.41 12.67
CA ASN A 298 4.17 -25.57 11.42
C ASN A 298 5.67 -25.30 11.57
N SER A 299 6.20 -25.49 12.77
CA SER A 299 7.63 -25.40 13.09
C SER A 299 8.17 -26.72 13.61
N VAL A 300 9.34 -27.10 13.10
CA VAL A 300 10.14 -28.23 13.61
C VAL A 300 11.46 -27.75 14.21
N ALA A 301 11.57 -26.47 14.53
CA ALA A 301 12.75 -25.92 15.14
C ALA A 301 13.04 -26.64 16.48
N PRO A 302 14.28 -27.10 16.70
CA PRO A 302 14.67 -27.68 17.98
C PRO A 302 14.36 -26.71 19.13
N TRP A 303 13.98 -27.27 20.29
CA TRP A 303 13.97 -26.56 21.57
C TRP A 303 12.94 -25.42 21.64
N GLY A 304 11.71 -25.73 21.23
CA GLY A 304 10.57 -24.84 21.43
C GLY A 304 9.65 -24.69 20.21
N ALA A 305 10.03 -25.19 19.02
CA ALA A 305 9.21 -25.11 17.81
C ALA A 305 8.67 -23.67 17.57
N GLY A 306 9.53 -22.65 17.71
CA GLY A 306 9.14 -21.25 17.52
C GLY A 306 9.25 -20.78 16.07
N LYS A 307 9.14 -19.46 15.89
CA LYS A 307 9.21 -18.76 14.61
C LYS A 307 10.61 -18.20 14.36
N LEU A 308 11.00 -18.12 13.09
CA LEU A 308 12.28 -17.56 12.67
C LEU A 308 12.47 -16.15 13.22
N THR A 309 13.52 -15.93 13.99
CA THR A 309 13.79 -14.69 14.71
C THR A 309 15.20 -14.21 14.40
N LEU A 310 15.35 -12.99 13.85
CA LEU A 310 16.67 -12.43 13.51
C LEU A 310 17.33 -11.90 14.78
N LYS A 311 18.52 -12.37 15.14
CA LYS A 311 19.24 -11.93 16.35
C LYS A 311 20.42 -11.04 16.05
N ARG A 312 21.09 -11.30 14.93
CA ARG A 312 22.36 -10.65 14.61
C ARG A 312 22.57 -10.54 13.10
N LEU A 313 23.15 -9.42 12.69
CA LEU A 313 23.63 -9.21 11.32
C LEU A 313 25.11 -8.81 11.38
N SER A 314 25.95 -9.63 10.77
CA SER A 314 27.39 -9.44 10.72
C SER A 314 27.84 -8.96 9.35
N ILE A 315 28.68 -7.92 9.31
CA ILE A 315 29.31 -7.44 8.08
C ILE A 315 30.78 -7.85 8.12
N ARG A 316 31.19 -8.59 7.10
CA ARG A 316 32.56 -9.08 6.94
C ARG A 316 33.17 -8.57 5.64
N GLY A 317 34.45 -8.25 5.70
CA GLY A 317 35.25 -7.82 4.55
C GLY A 317 36.02 -8.96 3.91
N VAL A 318 37.04 -8.58 3.15
CA VAL A 318 37.99 -9.47 2.49
C VAL A 318 38.66 -10.40 3.50
N ASN A 319 38.91 -11.66 3.13
CA ASN A 319 39.47 -12.71 3.99
C ASN A 319 38.62 -13.01 5.24
N ASP A 320 37.29 -12.90 5.13
CA ASP A 320 36.35 -13.13 6.23
C ASP A 320 36.61 -12.24 7.47
N GLN A 321 37.30 -11.11 7.29
CA GLN A 321 37.67 -10.23 8.39
C GLN A 321 36.46 -9.46 8.89
N LYS A 322 36.23 -9.51 10.20
CA LYS A 322 35.19 -8.74 10.86
C LYS A 322 35.76 -7.39 11.28
N ILE A 323 35.39 -6.34 10.56
CA ILE A 323 35.95 -4.97 10.74
C ILE A 323 35.08 -4.13 11.67
N VAL A 324 33.78 -4.46 11.76
CA VAL A 324 32.83 -3.78 12.64
C VAL A 324 32.09 -4.81 13.50
N PRO A 325 31.66 -4.44 14.73
CA PRO A 325 30.74 -5.26 15.51
C PRO A 325 29.42 -5.52 14.76
N ASP A 326 28.59 -6.41 15.29
CA ASP A 326 27.36 -6.79 14.62
C ASP A 326 26.22 -5.84 14.98
N TYR A 327 25.22 -5.76 14.11
CA TYR A 327 23.91 -5.27 14.52
C TYR A 327 23.25 -6.32 15.41
N LEU A 328 22.65 -5.90 16.51
CA LEU A 328 21.90 -6.76 17.43
C LEU A 328 20.42 -6.39 17.40
N PHE A 329 19.57 -7.41 17.47
CA PHE A 329 18.12 -7.28 17.42
C PHE A 329 17.50 -7.92 18.66
N GLU A 330 16.74 -7.12 19.41
CA GLU A 330 16.06 -7.56 20.63
C GLU A 330 14.55 -7.34 20.51
N TYR A 331 13.79 -8.29 21.03
CA TYR A 331 12.34 -8.34 20.93
C TYR A 331 11.71 -8.18 22.32
N GLY A 332 10.44 -7.81 22.36
CA GLY A 332 9.71 -7.57 23.60
C GLY A 332 9.76 -8.78 24.54
N GLY A 333 9.81 -8.51 25.85
CA GLY A 333 9.94 -9.55 26.88
C GLY A 333 8.72 -10.49 26.97
N LEU A 334 7.55 -10.04 26.50
CA LEU A 334 6.37 -10.89 26.42
C LEU A 334 6.44 -11.77 25.17
N ASN A 335 6.74 -13.06 25.38
CA ASN A 335 6.86 -14.07 24.33
C ASN A 335 5.97 -15.29 24.61
N PRO A 336 4.64 -15.16 24.46
CA PRO A 336 3.72 -16.26 24.73
C PRO A 336 3.88 -17.36 23.70
N ALA A 337 3.58 -18.60 24.12
CA ALA A 337 3.51 -19.73 23.22
C ALA A 337 2.32 -19.59 22.25
N TYR A 338 2.43 -20.22 21.08
CA TYR A 338 1.33 -20.32 20.14
C TYR A 338 0.13 -21.00 20.79
N SER A 339 -1.05 -20.41 20.58
CA SER A 339 -2.34 -21.00 20.88
C SER A 339 -3.34 -20.62 19.80
N GLU A 340 -4.13 -21.60 19.34
CA GLU A 340 -5.10 -21.45 18.25
C GLU A 340 -6.16 -20.37 18.52
N HIS A 341 -6.45 -20.11 19.80
CA HIS A 341 -7.49 -19.16 20.22
C HIS A 341 -6.98 -17.95 21.00
N ALA A 342 -5.67 -17.82 21.20
CA ALA A 342 -5.08 -16.68 21.93
C ALA A 342 -4.91 -15.45 21.02
N TRP A 343 -5.99 -15.05 20.38
CA TRP A 343 -6.09 -13.86 19.54
C TRP A 343 -7.40 -13.12 19.82
N ASP A 344 -7.40 -11.80 19.70
CA ASP A 344 -8.61 -10.99 19.79
C ASP A 344 -9.23 -10.74 18.41
N GLY A 345 -10.46 -10.23 18.36
CA GLY A 345 -11.17 -9.99 17.09
C GLY A 345 -10.47 -9.03 16.12
N TRP A 346 -9.38 -8.37 16.52
CA TRP A 346 -8.52 -7.55 15.65
C TRP A 346 -7.30 -8.31 15.12
N GLY A 347 -7.14 -9.58 15.49
CA GLY A 347 -6.03 -10.45 15.07
C GLY A 347 -4.78 -10.34 15.93
N MET A 348 -4.85 -9.70 17.11
CA MET A 348 -3.71 -9.46 17.99
C MET A 348 -3.70 -10.46 19.15
N TYR A 349 -2.53 -10.70 19.74
CA TYR A 349 -2.43 -11.64 20.87
C TYR A 349 -3.33 -11.20 22.04
N ASN A 350 -4.08 -12.14 22.58
CA ASN A 350 -4.83 -11.96 23.82
C ASN A 350 -4.82 -13.27 24.62
N SER A 351 -4.28 -13.23 25.83
CA SER A 351 -4.25 -14.39 26.72
C SER A 351 -5.64 -14.80 27.25
N ALA A 352 -6.60 -13.86 27.30
CA ALA A 352 -7.96 -14.09 27.78
C ALA A 352 -8.93 -14.57 26.68
N ALA A 353 -8.46 -14.72 25.44
CA ALA A 353 -9.30 -15.20 24.34
C ALA A 353 -9.47 -16.73 24.36
N SER A 354 -10.56 -17.21 23.74
CA SER A 354 -11.01 -18.60 23.73
C SER A 354 -11.78 -18.91 22.45
N GLU A 355 -12.05 -20.19 22.17
CA GLU A 355 -12.83 -20.61 21.00
C GLU A 355 -14.19 -19.90 20.85
N LEU A 356 -14.79 -19.48 21.97
CA LEU A 356 -16.11 -18.86 22.01
C LEU A 356 -16.08 -17.34 22.16
N SER A 357 -14.92 -16.75 22.45
CA SER A 357 -14.81 -15.34 22.81
C SER A 357 -13.42 -14.79 22.50
N HIS A 358 -13.36 -13.76 21.65
CA HIS A 358 -12.13 -13.12 21.21
C HIS A 358 -12.16 -11.59 21.51
N PRO A 359 -12.31 -11.17 22.78
CA PRO A 359 -12.39 -9.75 23.13
C PRO A 359 -11.04 -9.07 22.90
N ALA A 360 -11.01 -7.75 22.71
CA ALA A 360 -9.74 -7.02 22.68
C ALA A 360 -9.00 -7.15 24.02
N SER A 361 -7.67 -7.37 23.98
CA SER A 361 -6.89 -7.49 25.22
C SER A 361 -6.93 -6.20 26.04
N THR A 362 -7.17 -6.33 27.35
CA THR A 362 -7.10 -5.23 28.32
C THR A 362 -5.69 -4.97 28.83
N ASN A 363 -4.75 -5.89 28.56
CA ASN A 363 -3.35 -5.79 28.97
C ASN A 363 -2.53 -5.05 27.89
N PRO A 364 -2.01 -3.84 28.14
CA PRO A 364 -1.22 -3.10 27.16
C PRO A 364 0.01 -3.85 26.66
N ALA A 365 0.65 -4.65 27.51
CA ALA A 365 1.88 -5.38 27.18
C ALA A 365 1.65 -6.45 26.10
N GLU A 366 0.43 -7.00 26.00
CA GLU A 366 0.06 -8.01 25.01
C GLU A 366 0.05 -7.46 23.58
N GLY A 367 -0.11 -6.14 23.41
CA GLY A 367 -0.04 -5.51 22.08
C GLY A 367 1.33 -5.62 21.42
N ALA A 368 2.39 -5.69 22.22
CA ALA A 368 3.77 -5.69 21.75
C ALA A 368 4.39 -7.10 21.69
N ALA A 369 3.60 -8.16 21.94
CA ALA A 369 4.11 -9.53 21.94
C ALA A 369 4.88 -9.82 20.64
N TRP A 370 6.08 -10.39 20.77
CA TRP A 370 6.99 -10.71 19.66
C TRP A 370 7.48 -9.53 18.79
N SER A 371 7.22 -8.28 19.17
CA SER A 371 7.65 -7.10 18.40
C SER A 371 9.14 -6.77 18.62
N LEU A 372 9.81 -6.24 17.61
CA LEU A 372 11.20 -5.78 17.70
C LEU A 372 11.27 -4.49 18.53
N THR A 373 11.94 -4.52 19.68
CA THR A 373 11.97 -3.40 20.64
C THR A 373 13.28 -2.65 20.68
N ARG A 374 14.40 -3.28 20.25
CA ARG A 374 15.70 -2.60 20.18
C ARG A 374 16.52 -3.06 19.00
N VAL A 375 17.18 -2.10 18.36
CA VAL A 375 18.27 -2.32 17.41
C VAL A 375 19.52 -1.66 17.97
N THR A 376 20.59 -2.44 18.13
CA THR A 376 21.91 -1.92 18.51
C THR A 376 22.78 -1.90 17.28
N THR A 377 23.35 -0.74 16.95
CA THR A 377 24.26 -0.55 15.81
C THR A 377 25.67 -1.07 16.15
N PRO A 378 26.52 -1.34 15.15
CA PRO A 378 27.91 -1.72 15.37
C PRO A 378 28.73 -0.75 16.21
N LEU A 379 28.34 0.52 16.27
CA LEU A 379 29.02 1.56 17.05
C LEU A 379 28.50 1.66 18.49
N GLY A 380 27.49 0.86 18.87
CA GLY A 380 26.91 0.83 20.21
C GLY A 380 25.68 1.73 20.40
N ALA A 381 25.35 2.58 19.42
CA ALA A 381 24.12 3.37 19.47
C ALA A 381 22.88 2.46 19.42
N THR A 382 21.85 2.78 20.22
CA THR A 382 20.60 2.01 20.29
C THR A 382 19.43 2.80 19.71
N LEU A 383 18.51 2.06 19.09
CA LEU A 383 17.18 2.51 18.71
C LEU A 383 16.19 1.65 19.49
N ASP A 384 15.52 2.25 20.47
CA ASP A 384 14.51 1.62 21.33
C ASP A 384 13.11 2.05 20.89
N VAL A 385 12.23 1.08 20.67
CA VAL A 385 10.83 1.29 20.29
C VAL A 385 9.92 0.74 21.37
N ALA A 386 9.16 1.64 22.00
CA ALA A 386 8.08 1.28 22.91
C ALA A 386 6.76 1.21 22.14
N TYR A 387 6.00 0.15 22.38
CA TYR A 387 4.72 -0.09 21.72
C TYR A 387 3.56 -0.06 22.72
N GLU A 388 2.36 0.25 22.24
CA GLU A 388 1.11 0.17 22.98
C GLU A 388 -0.03 -0.33 22.08
N ARG A 389 -1.14 -0.78 22.68
CA ARG A 389 -2.36 -1.16 21.94
C ARG A 389 -3.04 0.08 21.37
N ASP A 390 -3.63 -0.07 20.18
CA ASP A 390 -4.56 0.93 19.66
C ASP A 390 -5.79 1.08 20.58
N THR A 391 -6.34 2.29 20.55
CA THR A 391 -7.58 2.66 21.23
C THR A 391 -8.42 3.53 20.30
N TYR A 392 -9.75 3.43 20.36
CA TYR A 392 -10.67 4.24 19.57
C TYR A 392 -11.86 4.71 20.42
N ALA A 393 -12.52 5.78 20.00
CA ALA A 393 -13.71 6.32 20.66
C ALA A 393 -14.92 6.43 19.71
N SER A 394 -14.72 6.13 18.42
CA SER A 394 -15.77 6.18 17.41
C SER A 394 -15.59 5.16 16.28
N VAL A 395 -16.71 4.79 15.67
CA VAL A 395 -16.79 3.93 14.49
C VAL A 395 -17.39 4.76 13.36
N SER A 396 -16.60 5.05 12.33
CA SER A 396 -16.96 5.96 11.24
C SER A 396 -17.51 7.29 11.74
N GLY A 397 -16.90 7.85 12.78
CA GLY A 397 -17.29 9.11 13.40
C GLY A 397 -18.50 9.03 14.35
N GLU A 398 -19.23 7.92 14.40
CA GLU A 398 -20.26 7.70 15.42
C GLU A 398 -19.61 7.22 16.73
N ALA A 399 -20.01 7.78 17.86
CA ALA A 399 -19.46 7.39 19.17
C ALA A 399 -19.66 5.89 19.45
N VAL A 400 -18.67 5.30 20.13
CA VAL A 400 -18.82 3.97 20.74
C VAL A 400 -19.61 4.12 22.03
N LEU A 401 -20.65 3.31 22.19
CA LEU A 401 -21.57 3.36 23.34
C LEU A 401 -21.47 2.07 24.14
N SER A 402 -21.53 2.19 25.47
CA SER A 402 -21.61 1.05 26.38
C SER A 402 -22.94 0.31 26.21
N THR A 403 -22.97 -1.00 26.46
CA THR A 403 -24.23 -1.76 26.53
C THR A 403 -24.46 -2.30 27.95
N PRO A 404 -25.69 -2.25 28.50
CA PRO A 404 -26.94 -1.74 27.91
C PRO A 404 -27.12 -0.22 28.01
N SER A 405 -28.08 0.32 27.26
CA SER A 405 -28.56 1.71 27.40
C SER A 405 -29.64 1.82 28.47
N ALA A 406 -29.77 2.98 29.12
CA ALA A 406 -30.80 3.25 30.11
C ALA A 406 -31.94 4.06 29.49
N GLY A 407 -33.17 3.56 29.56
CA GLY A 407 -34.36 4.30 29.12
C GLY A 407 -34.81 5.32 30.18
N TYR A 408 -35.32 6.46 29.74
CA TYR A 408 -35.99 7.44 30.60
C TYR A 408 -37.23 7.98 29.91
N ALA A 409 -38.22 8.36 30.71
CA ALA A 409 -39.41 9.06 30.25
C ALA A 409 -39.97 9.88 31.41
N ALA A 410 -40.39 11.10 31.09
CA ALA A 410 -41.18 11.94 31.98
C ALA A 410 -42.36 12.51 31.20
N THR A 411 -43.51 12.57 31.85
CA THR A 411 -44.75 13.06 31.24
C THR A 411 -45.36 14.17 32.10
N ASN A 412 -46.11 15.04 31.44
CA ASN A 412 -46.96 16.05 32.08
C ASN A 412 -46.25 16.92 33.14
N TYR A 413 -45.18 17.63 32.74
CA TYR A 413 -44.51 18.61 33.59
C TYR A 413 -44.39 19.98 32.90
N ASN A 414 -44.20 21.04 33.68
CA ASN A 414 -44.13 22.41 33.15
C ASN A 414 -42.71 22.96 33.21
N ILE A 415 -42.33 23.76 32.21
CA ILE A 415 -41.07 24.49 32.13
C ILE A 415 -41.37 25.98 32.04
N THR A 416 -40.67 26.81 32.81
CA THR A 416 -40.83 28.27 32.75
C THR A 416 -40.09 28.84 31.54
N TYR A 417 -40.81 29.62 30.73
CA TYR A 417 -40.27 30.36 29.60
C TYR A 417 -39.52 31.61 30.09
N PHE A 418 -38.28 31.80 29.66
CA PHE A 418 -37.51 33.02 29.90
C PHE A 418 -37.17 33.70 28.56
N GLY A 419 -37.68 34.91 28.30
CA GLY A 419 -37.35 35.70 27.10
C GLY A 419 -36.24 36.73 27.35
N PRO A 420 -35.53 37.25 26.32
CA PRO A 420 -35.69 37.07 24.85
C PRO A 420 -34.78 36.00 24.21
N SER A 421 -33.99 35.27 24.99
CA SER A 421 -33.19 34.12 24.51
C SER A 421 -34.03 32.84 24.50
N SER A 422 -33.82 31.94 23.55
CA SER A 422 -34.52 30.64 23.50
C SER A 422 -34.43 29.89 24.85
N THR A 423 -35.54 29.33 25.34
CA THR A 423 -35.49 28.45 26.52
C THR A 423 -34.79 27.15 26.13
N ASN A 424 -33.57 26.97 26.63
CA ASN A 424 -32.74 25.82 26.28
C ASN A 424 -32.71 24.83 27.44
N LEU A 425 -33.01 23.57 27.18
CA LEU A 425 -33.06 22.53 28.20
C LEU A 425 -31.69 21.93 28.40
N THR A 426 -31.25 21.88 29.66
CA THR A 426 -29.99 21.25 30.08
C THR A 426 -30.21 20.04 30.98
N THR A 427 -31.44 19.72 31.37
CA THR A 427 -31.74 18.65 32.33
C THR A 427 -32.79 17.68 31.81
N ILE A 428 -32.59 16.39 32.04
CA ILE A 428 -33.61 15.35 31.86
C ILE A 428 -34.09 14.83 33.21
N LEU A 429 -35.38 14.51 33.29
CA LEU A 429 -35.98 13.83 34.43
C LEU A 429 -35.82 12.31 34.25
N VAL A 430 -35.37 11.65 35.31
CA VAL A 430 -35.07 10.20 35.30
C VAL A 430 -35.56 9.53 36.58
N SER A 431 -35.72 8.22 36.57
CA SER A 431 -35.98 7.45 37.79
C SER A 431 -34.71 7.37 38.66
N PRO A 432 -34.83 7.14 39.98
CA PRO A 432 -33.67 6.92 40.85
C PRO A 432 -32.76 5.77 40.41
N SER A 433 -33.34 4.71 39.82
CA SER A 433 -32.58 3.57 39.29
C SER A 433 -31.76 3.91 38.05
N VAL A 434 -32.21 4.87 37.23
CA VAL A 434 -31.45 5.39 36.09
C VAL A 434 -30.39 6.38 36.59
N ALA A 435 -30.76 7.32 37.46
CA ALA A 435 -29.82 8.29 38.03
C ALA A 435 -28.60 7.61 38.69
N ALA A 436 -28.83 6.54 39.45
CA ALA A 436 -27.78 5.78 40.14
C ALA A 436 -26.71 5.17 39.19
N GLN A 437 -26.97 5.09 37.89
CA GLN A 437 -26.03 4.55 36.91
C GLN A 437 -25.00 5.59 36.43
N PHE A 438 -25.23 6.88 36.70
CA PHE A 438 -24.46 7.99 36.14
C PHE A 438 -23.84 8.88 37.23
N ALA A 439 -22.77 9.58 36.86
CA ALA A 439 -22.08 10.54 37.73
C ALA A 439 -21.68 11.79 36.96
N ALA A 440 -21.46 12.89 37.70
CA ALA A 440 -20.92 14.13 37.14
C ALA A 440 -19.57 13.90 36.45
N GLY A 441 -19.32 14.60 35.36
CA GLY A 441 -18.12 14.50 34.53
C GLY A 441 -18.19 13.44 33.42
N GLN A 442 -19.12 12.47 33.49
CA GLN A 442 -19.24 11.41 32.49
C GLN A 442 -19.73 11.93 31.13
N GLN A 443 -19.22 11.33 30.06
CA GLN A 443 -19.67 11.55 28.69
C GLN A 443 -20.77 10.55 28.33
N VAL A 444 -21.90 11.05 27.85
CA VAL A 444 -23.07 10.24 27.50
C VAL A 444 -23.60 10.62 26.13
N ALA A 445 -24.24 9.67 25.47
CA ALA A 445 -25.09 9.92 24.31
C ALA A 445 -26.55 9.82 24.76
N ILE A 446 -27.38 10.78 24.32
CA ILE A 446 -28.83 10.71 24.48
C ILE A 446 -29.51 10.76 23.13
N THR A 447 -30.55 9.95 22.96
CA THR A 447 -31.42 9.94 21.79
C THR A 447 -32.85 9.77 22.24
N GLY A 448 -33.76 10.60 21.76
CA GLY A 448 -35.17 10.56 22.13
C GLY A 448 -35.97 11.67 21.47
N GLU A 449 -37.14 11.95 22.02
CA GLU A 449 -37.99 13.05 21.59
C GLU A 449 -38.62 13.76 22.79
N ILE A 450 -38.89 15.04 22.61
CA ILE A 450 -39.69 15.84 23.52
C ILE A 450 -40.91 16.38 22.78
N ARG A 451 -42.08 16.23 23.40
CA ARG A 451 -43.36 16.76 22.94
C ARG A 451 -43.80 17.88 23.88
N VAL A 452 -43.93 19.08 23.32
CA VAL A 452 -44.29 20.29 24.07
C VAL A 452 -45.53 20.96 23.48
N TYR A 453 -46.34 21.55 24.35
CA TYR A 453 -47.44 22.46 23.99
C TYR A 453 -47.04 23.90 24.33
N SER A 454 -47.03 24.76 23.32
CA SER A 454 -46.68 26.18 23.45
C SER A 454 -47.95 27.05 23.54
N PRO A 455 -48.20 27.77 24.66
CA PRO A 455 -49.43 28.53 24.87
C PRO A 455 -49.67 29.66 23.85
N ASN A 456 -48.60 30.35 23.40
CA ASN A 456 -48.73 31.47 22.44
C ASN A 456 -48.22 31.13 21.03
N GLY A 457 -47.71 29.90 20.82
CA GLY A 457 -47.28 29.38 19.51
C GLY A 457 -48.36 28.53 18.80
N GLY A 458 -49.49 28.26 19.46
CA GLY A 458 -50.69 27.70 18.83
C GLY A 458 -50.65 26.20 18.48
N GLY A 459 -49.74 25.40 19.06
CA GLY A 459 -49.69 23.98 18.71
C GLY A 459 -48.73 23.10 19.51
N TYR A 460 -48.80 21.80 19.19
CA TYR A 460 -47.91 20.76 19.66
C TYR A 460 -46.67 20.67 18.77
N PHE A 461 -45.50 20.60 19.40
CA PHE A 461 -44.23 20.39 18.73
C PHE A 461 -43.60 19.09 19.21
N VAL A 462 -43.19 18.23 18.28
CA VAL A 462 -42.37 17.05 18.55
C VAL A 462 -40.97 17.35 18.07
N ILE A 463 -40.02 17.40 19.00
CA ILE A 463 -38.64 17.74 18.75
C ILE A 463 -37.80 16.50 19.03
N PRO A 464 -37.31 15.79 18.00
CA PRO A 464 -36.33 14.74 18.21
C PRO A 464 -35.02 15.37 18.68
N TYR A 465 -34.33 14.71 19.59
CA TYR A 465 -32.98 15.06 19.99
C TYR A 465 -32.08 13.84 19.90
N SER A 466 -30.85 14.06 19.44
CA SER A 466 -29.79 13.08 19.45
C SER A 466 -28.46 13.83 19.58
N GLY A 467 -27.62 13.43 20.51
CA GLY A 467 -26.33 14.08 20.69
C GLY A 467 -25.48 13.50 21.82
N ASN A 468 -24.24 13.97 21.88
CA ASN A 468 -23.26 13.62 22.91
C ASN A 468 -23.11 14.79 23.88
N TYR A 469 -23.15 14.50 25.18
CA TYR A 469 -23.17 15.49 26.25
C TYR A 469 -22.28 15.08 27.42
N GLN A 470 -21.77 16.07 28.15
CA GLN A 470 -21.13 15.84 29.44
C GLN A 470 -22.14 16.09 30.57
N ILE A 471 -22.19 15.19 31.54
CA ILE A 471 -23.01 15.36 32.74
C ILE A 471 -22.36 16.40 33.65
N GLY A 472 -23.07 17.49 33.93
CA GLY A 472 -22.68 18.50 34.91
C GLY A 472 -23.00 18.06 36.34
N PHE A 473 -24.18 17.50 36.57
CA PHE A 473 -24.61 17.00 37.89
C PHE A 473 -25.65 15.88 37.78
N VAL A 474 -25.81 15.11 38.86
CA VAL A 474 -26.82 14.06 39.00
C VAL A 474 -27.49 14.18 40.36
N THR A 475 -28.83 14.16 40.39
CA THR A 475 -29.65 14.04 41.60
C THR A 475 -30.45 12.74 41.55
N SER A 476 -31.24 12.43 42.58
CA SER A 476 -32.10 11.23 42.61
C SER A 476 -33.16 11.17 41.50
N SER A 477 -33.46 12.29 40.83
CA SER A 477 -34.53 12.37 39.82
C SER A 477 -34.16 13.17 38.58
N THR A 478 -32.91 13.64 38.48
CA THR A 478 -32.51 14.56 37.41
C THR A 478 -31.06 14.35 37.02
N ILE A 479 -30.79 14.36 35.73
CA ILE A 479 -29.43 14.44 35.18
C ILE A 479 -29.32 15.77 34.45
N GLY A 480 -28.36 16.59 34.88
CA GLY A 480 -28.05 17.87 34.26
C GLY A 480 -26.80 17.78 33.40
N PHE A 481 -26.84 18.38 32.22
CA PHE A 481 -25.76 18.46 31.25
C PHE A 481 -25.10 19.84 31.28
N THR A 482 -23.82 19.90 30.89
CA THR A 482 -23.04 21.15 30.82
C THR A 482 -23.47 22.06 29.67
N GLN A 483 -24.19 21.52 28.70
CA GLN A 483 -24.71 22.21 27.53
C GLN A 483 -26.16 21.80 27.26
N SER A 484 -26.89 22.64 26.54
CA SER A 484 -28.30 22.37 26.24
C SER A 484 -28.46 21.25 25.21
N TYR A 485 -29.44 20.37 25.41
CA TYR A 485 -29.74 19.25 24.51
C TYR A 485 -30.93 19.50 23.60
N VAL A 486 -31.80 20.44 23.96
CA VAL A 486 -32.93 20.90 23.14
C VAL A 486 -33.05 22.43 23.29
N SER A 487 -33.31 23.11 22.17
CA SER A 487 -33.74 24.51 22.18
C SER A 487 -35.23 24.60 21.89
N LEU A 488 -35.98 25.27 22.77
CA LEU A 488 -37.42 25.52 22.62
C LEU A 488 -37.68 26.90 21.98
N GLY A 489 -36.85 27.32 21.03
CA GLY A 489 -36.96 28.63 20.36
C GLY A 489 -38.27 28.86 19.58
N MET A 490 -39.01 27.79 19.30
CA MET A 490 -40.35 27.85 18.69
C MET A 490 -41.46 28.24 19.67
N CYS A 491 -41.19 28.20 20.98
CA CYS A 491 -42.12 28.67 22.00
C CYS A 491 -41.95 30.18 22.20
N SER A 492 -43.06 30.92 22.27
CA SER A 492 -43.07 32.36 22.50
C SER A 492 -44.04 32.70 23.63
N GLY A 493 -43.76 33.78 24.36
CA GLY A 493 -44.66 34.27 25.39
C GLY A 493 -44.04 35.32 26.31
N PRO A 494 -44.83 35.89 27.22
CA PRO A 494 -44.30 36.68 28.33
C PRO A 494 -43.29 35.86 29.14
N ASN A 495 -42.21 36.51 29.59
CA ASN A 495 -41.25 35.91 30.52
C ASN A 495 -42.02 35.43 31.78
N GLY A 496 -41.81 34.17 32.18
CA GLY A 496 -42.56 33.50 33.24
C GLY A 496 -43.71 32.59 32.77
N SER A 497 -44.05 32.56 31.48
CA SER A 497 -45.10 31.66 30.96
C SER A 497 -44.73 30.18 31.11
N LEU A 498 -45.72 29.30 31.32
CA LEU A 498 -45.48 27.86 31.45
C LEU A 498 -45.58 27.15 30.09
N ILE A 499 -44.54 26.44 29.70
CA ILE A 499 -44.53 25.50 28.59
C ILE A 499 -44.89 24.12 29.15
N ASN A 500 -45.94 23.50 28.62
CA ASN A 500 -46.31 22.15 29.05
C ASN A 500 -45.53 21.11 28.23
N VAL A 501 -44.88 20.18 28.92
CA VAL A 501 -44.21 19.02 28.33
C VAL A 501 -45.08 17.81 28.56
N GLU A 502 -45.70 17.31 27.49
CA GLU A 502 -46.52 16.09 27.54
C GLU A 502 -45.65 14.85 27.70
N TYR A 503 -44.51 14.83 27.00
CA TYR A 503 -43.60 13.71 26.99
C TYR A 503 -42.18 14.19 26.74
N ASN A 504 -41.23 13.68 27.52
CA ASN A 504 -39.81 13.77 27.25
C ASN A 504 -39.20 12.42 27.58
N GLY A 505 -38.80 11.67 26.56
CA GLY A 505 -38.26 10.34 26.78
C GLY A 505 -37.37 9.84 25.66
N GLY A 506 -36.51 8.91 26.03
CA GLY A 506 -35.46 8.41 25.17
C GLY A 506 -34.54 7.45 25.90
N THR A 507 -33.32 7.36 25.40
CA THR A 507 -32.23 6.57 25.99
C THR A 507 -31.07 7.47 26.35
N ILE A 508 -30.40 7.13 27.46
CA ILE A 508 -29.11 7.69 27.86
C ILE A 508 -28.12 6.54 27.99
N THR A 509 -26.96 6.69 27.36
CA THR A 509 -25.95 5.63 27.27
C THR A 509 -24.56 6.22 27.51
N LYS A 510 -23.69 5.53 28.25
CA LYS A 510 -22.32 5.99 28.46
C LYS A 510 -21.53 5.89 27.16
N ARG A 511 -20.64 6.84 26.93
CA ARG A 511 -19.70 6.79 25.80
C ARG A 511 -18.42 6.09 26.23
N GLU A 512 -17.96 5.15 25.41
CA GLU A 512 -16.64 4.55 25.58
C GLU A 512 -15.60 5.49 24.98
N LEU A 513 -14.83 6.15 25.84
CA LEU A 513 -13.82 7.15 25.44
C LEU A 513 -12.49 6.52 25.02
N MET A 514 -12.25 5.26 25.42
CA MET A 514 -10.99 4.55 25.21
C MET A 514 -11.23 3.06 24.98
N GLN A 515 -12.03 2.72 23.98
CA GLN A 515 -12.24 1.33 23.61
C GLN A 515 -10.92 0.75 23.07
N ARG A 516 -10.45 -0.35 23.66
CA ARG A 516 -9.27 -1.05 23.14
C ARG A 516 -9.64 -1.83 21.90
N GLY A 517 -8.78 -1.78 20.90
CA GLY A 517 -8.96 -2.51 19.66
C GLY A 517 -8.12 -1.92 18.54
N GLY A 518 -7.95 -2.68 17.48
CA GLY A 518 -6.97 -2.41 16.43
C GLY A 518 -5.69 -3.21 16.64
N GLY A 519 -4.59 -2.67 16.12
CA GLY A 519 -3.27 -3.29 16.13
C GLY A 519 -2.38 -2.78 17.27
N VAL A 520 -1.09 -2.75 16.97
CA VAL A 520 -0.06 -2.17 17.84
C VAL A 520 0.40 -0.87 17.21
N ARG A 521 0.58 0.17 18.05
CA ARG A 521 1.11 1.47 17.65
C ARG A 521 2.36 1.81 18.45
N VAL A 522 3.17 2.72 17.91
CA VAL A 522 4.39 3.17 18.58
C VAL A 522 4.03 4.18 19.65
N ALA A 523 4.38 3.88 20.90
CA ALA A 523 4.24 4.81 22.01
C ALA A 523 5.37 5.84 21.99
N SER A 524 6.62 5.39 21.89
CA SER A 524 7.78 6.27 21.80
C SER A 524 8.95 5.60 21.08
N ILE A 525 9.78 6.42 20.44
CA ILE A 525 11.08 6.01 19.91
C ILE A 525 12.15 6.74 20.70
N THR A 526 13.16 6.02 21.17
CA THR A 526 14.33 6.58 21.85
C THR A 526 15.57 6.19 21.06
N THR A 527 16.38 7.17 20.70
CA THR A 527 17.71 6.96 20.15
C THR A 527 18.74 7.36 21.19
N GLN A 528 19.72 6.49 21.42
CA GLN A 528 20.81 6.75 22.35
C GLN A 528 22.15 6.52 21.64
N ASP A 529 23.03 7.51 21.73
CA ASP A 529 24.41 7.41 21.26
C ASP A 529 25.33 8.07 22.29
N GLY A 530 26.15 7.25 22.97
CA GLY A 530 26.93 7.67 24.13
C GLY A 530 26.04 8.24 25.25
N GLY A 531 26.29 9.49 25.63
CA GLY A 531 25.52 10.22 26.65
C GLY A 531 24.31 11.01 26.11
N GLN A 532 24.11 11.06 24.80
CA GLN A 532 22.99 11.77 24.18
C GLN A 532 21.80 10.83 24.05
N VAL A 533 20.64 11.30 24.52
CA VAL A 533 19.36 10.58 24.43
C VAL A 533 18.35 11.51 23.79
N LEU A 534 17.82 11.11 22.64
CA LEU A 534 16.73 11.79 21.96
C LEU A 534 15.50 10.89 21.99
N ARG A 535 14.37 11.45 22.40
CA ARG A 535 13.11 10.71 22.50
C ARG A 535 12.01 11.44 21.76
N SER A 536 11.19 10.67 21.06
CA SER A 536 9.93 11.11 20.46
C SER A 536 8.78 10.32 21.10
N ARG A 537 7.82 11.01 21.71
CA ARG A 537 6.60 10.44 22.30
C ARG A 537 5.39 10.80 21.45
N TYR A 538 4.59 9.80 21.10
CA TYR A 538 3.38 9.97 20.29
C TYR A 538 2.15 9.88 21.20
N LEU A 539 1.33 10.93 21.24
CA LEU A 539 0.09 10.98 21.99
C LEU A 539 -1.10 10.89 21.04
N TYR A 540 -2.00 9.96 21.34
CA TYR A 540 -3.14 9.58 20.51
C TYR A 540 -4.48 9.98 21.13
N GLU A 541 -4.43 10.75 22.22
CA GLU A 541 -5.54 11.07 23.09
C GLU A 541 -5.62 12.57 23.31
N ASN A 542 -6.83 13.08 23.50
CA ASN A 542 -7.09 14.45 23.87
C ASN A 542 -8.09 14.46 25.03
N ASN A 543 -7.71 15.07 26.16
CA ASN A 543 -8.51 15.14 27.39
C ASN A 543 -9.07 13.78 27.85
N GLY A 544 -8.25 12.73 27.78
CA GLY A 544 -8.62 11.37 28.21
C GLY A 544 -9.55 10.62 27.26
N MET A 545 -9.80 11.15 26.06
CA MET A 545 -10.52 10.48 24.99
C MET A 545 -9.56 10.11 23.86
N SER A 546 -9.66 8.88 23.35
CA SER A 546 -8.92 8.48 22.17
C SER A 546 -9.37 9.29 20.95
N MET A 547 -8.39 9.77 20.18
CA MET A 547 -8.61 10.39 18.87
C MET A 547 -8.75 9.34 17.75
N GLY A 548 -8.71 8.06 18.12
CA GLY A 548 -8.83 6.90 17.24
C GLY A 548 -10.25 6.67 16.75
N VAL A 549 -10.33 6.32 15.48
CA VAL A 549 -11.56 6.04 14.72
C VAL A 549 -11.31 4.81 13.88
N VAL A 550 -12.25 3.88 13.88
CA VAL A 550 -12.24 2.74 12.98
C VAL A 550 -13.42 2.83 12.03
N SER A 551 -13.28 2.37 10.79
CA SER A 551 -14.40 2.34 9.85
C SER A 551 -15.50 1.34 10.26
N GLN A 552 -15.14 0.11 10.63
CA GLN A 552 -16.07 -0.93 11.08
C GLN A 552 -15.43 -1.82 12.14
N GLU A 553 -16.18 -2.19 13.17
CA GLU A 553 -15.71 -3.14 14.18
C GLU A 553 -15.80 -4.59 13.67
N PRO A 554 -14.79 -5.44 13.94
CA PRO A 554 -14.86 -6.87 13.61
C PRO A 554 -16.02 -7.57 14.29
N GLU A 555 -16.55 -8.62 13.65
CA GLU A 555 -17.69 -9.42 14.13
C GLU A 555 -17.57 -9.88 15.59
N TRP A 556 -16.37 -10.28 16.00
CA TRP A 556 -16.11 -10.78 17.35
C TRP A 556 -16.11 -9.70 18.44
N ILE A 557 -16.01 -8.43 18.07
CA ILE A 557 -15.90 -7.27 18.96
C ILE A 557 -17.16 -6.40 18.91
N LYS A 558 -17.86 -6.38 17.76
CA LYS A 558 -19.01 -5.49 17.57
C LYS A 558 -20.16 -5.87 18.53
N PRO A 559 -20.72 -4.92 19.28
CA PRO A 559 -21.87 -5.19 20.15
C PRO A 559 -23.19 -5.27 19.36
N SER A 560 -23.30 -4.52 18.26
CA SER A 560 -24.48 -4.45 17.39
C SER A 560 -24.10 -3.93 16.01
N ASP A 561 -24.93 -4.23 15.00
CA ASP A 561 -24.76 -3.68 13.66
C ASP A 561 -25.13 -2.19 13.59
N ARG A 562 -24.29 -1.42 12.89
CA ARG A 562 -24.58 -0.02 12.55
C ARG A 562 -25.19 0.06 11.15
N SER A 563 -25.98 1.10 10.89
CA SER A 563 -26.73 1.27 9.64
C SER A 563 -25.86 1.21 8.38
N PHE A 564 -24.63 1.72 8.46
CA PHE A 564 -23.68 1.78 7.35
C PHE A 564 -22.86 0.49 7.13
N TYR A 565 -22.95 -0.51 8.03
CA TYR A 565 -22.22 -1.79 7.86
C TYR A 565 -22.67 -2.56 6.62
N ASN A 566 -23.91 -2.36 6.19
CA ASN A 566 -24.49 -3.03 5.03
C ASN A 566 -24.18 -2.35 3.69
N ILE A 567 -23.41 -1.25 3.67
CA ILE A 567 -23.04 -0.58 2.42
C ILE A 567 -21.91 -1.38 1.74
N PRO A 568 -22.13 -1.97 0.55
CA PRO A 568 -21.12 -2.77 -0.12
C PRO A 568 -19.86 -1.95 -0.43
N GLY A 569 -18.70 -2.49 -0.05
CA GLY A 569 -17.41 -1.85 -0.32
C GLY A 569 -17.01 -0.75 0.65
N TYR A 570 -17.76 -0.53 1.75
CA TYR A 570 -17.30 0.34 2.83
C TYR A 570 -15.93 -0.15 3.33
N PRO A 571 -14.93 0.74 3.45
CA PRO A 571 -13.55 0.31 3.71
C PRO A 571 -13.43 -0.33 5.09
N THR A 572 -12.60 -1.35 5.21
CA THR A 572 -12.07 -1.79 6.50
C THR A 572 -10.75 -1.08 6.74
N THR A 573 -10.62 -0.41 7.88
CA THR A 573 -9.44 0.38 8.24
C THR A 573 -8.89 -0.13 9.56
N PRO A 574 -7.56 -0.10 9.77
CA PRO A 574 -7.02 -0.13 11.12
C PRO A 574 -7.52 1.11 11.89
N VAL A 575 -7.23 1.18 13.19
CA VAL A 575 -7.54 2.40 13.95
C VAL A 575 -6.73 3.57 13.37
N MET A 576 -7.45 4.61 12.93
CA MET A 576 -6.89 5.84 12.40
C MET A 576 -7.11 6.97 13.38
N TYR A 577 -6.11 7.82 13.57
CA TYR A 577 -6.19 8.91 14.54
C TYR A 577 -6.50 10.22 13.86
N SER A 578 -7.59 10.86 14.28
CA SER A 578 -7.97 12.19 13.81
C SER A 578 -6.98 13.26 14.26
N GLN A 579 -6.25 13.00 15.36
CA GLN A 579 -5.16 13.82 15.83
C GLN A 579 -4.04 12.98 16.44
N VAL A 580 -2.79 13.33 16.15
CA VAL A 580 -1.60 12.77 16.81
C VAL A 580 -0.70 13.93 17.24
N THR A 581 -0.29 13.92 18.51
CA THR A 581 0.68 14.90 19.03
C THR A 581 2.03 14.22 19.21
N VAL A 582 3.09 14.78 18.64
CA VAL A 582 4.47 14.30 18.77
C VAL A 582 5.23 15.26 19.66
N LEU A 583 5.73 14.75 20.79
CA LEU A 583 6.65 15.46 21.66
C LEU A 583 8.06 15.01 21.35
N SER A 584 8.99 15.94 21.18
CA SER A 584 10.41 15.65 20.97
C SER A 584 11.26 16.33 22.03
N GLY A 585 12.19 15.59 22.62
CA GLY A 585 13.14 16.09 23.61
C GLY A 585 13.80 14.99 24.42
N LYS A 586 14.27 15.34 25.62
CA LYS A 586 14.79 14.36 26.58
C LYS A 586 13.66 13.53 27.18
N LEU A 587 12.49 14.16 27.40
CA LEU A 587 11.25 13.52 27.81
C LEU A 587 11.40 12.64 29.05
N THR A 588 11.97 13.20 30.12
CA THR A 588 11.84 12.60 31.47
C THR A 588 10.38 12.58 31.95
N SER A 589 9.57 13.51 31.43
CA SER A 589 8.10 13.53 31.49
C SER A 589 7.53 14.11 30.20
N ASP A 590 6.23 14.01 29.97
CA ASP A 590 5.56 14.63 28.81
C ASP A 590 5.59 16.17 28.85
N ALA A 591 6.08 16.79 29.92
CA ALA A 591 6.33 18.23 30.00
C ALA A 591 7.77 18.62 29.58
N ASP A 592 8.69 17.66 29.47
CA ASP A 592 10.12 17.88 29.18
C ASP A 592 10.43 17.75 27.69
N PHE A 593 9.68 18.50 26.87
CA PHE A 593 9.83 18.56 25.41
C PHE A 593 10.41 19.91 24.98
N HIS A 594 11.19 19.92 23.89
CA HIS A 594 11.60 21.18 23.23
C HIS A 594 10.67 21.55 22.08
N THR A 595 10.05 20.55 21.43
CA THR A 595 9.12 20.72 20.31
C THR A 595 7.88 19.85 20.49
N ARG A 596 6.72 20.43 20.25
CA ARG A 596 5.43 19.72 20.18
C ARG A 596 4.80 19.93 18.81
N GLU A 597 4.56 18.85 18.09
CA GLU A 597 3.91 18.87 16.78
C GLU A 597 2.52 18.23 16.88
N VAL A 598 1.49 18.90 16.38
CA VAL A 598 0.11 18.40 16.39
C VAL A 598 -0.33 18.19 14.94
N TYR A 599 -0.61 16.95 14.57
CA TYR A 599 -1.08 16.55 13.26
C TYR A 599 -2.56 16.24 13.32
N ASN A 600 -3.35 16.76 12.37
CA ASN A 600 -4.76 16.43 12.22
C ASN A 600 -5.01 15.72 10.88
N PHE A 601 -5.68 14.58 10.92
CA PHE A 601 -5.94 13.74 9.75
C PHE A 601 -7.44 13.57 9.50
N GLU A 602 -7.79 13.28 8.25
CA GLU A 602 -9.14 12.82 7.92
C GLU A 602 -9.30 11.34 8.30
N THR A 603 -10.32 11.03 9.10
CA THR A 603 -10.65 9.67 9.52
C THR A 603 -11.95 9.17 8.89
N PRO A 604 -12.28 7.87 9.00
CA PRO A 604 -13.55 7.34 8.51
C PRO A 604 -14.77 8.08 9.10
N LYS A 605 -15.76 8.38 8.26
CA LYS A 605 -17.04 9.02 8.62
C LYS A 605 -18.19 8.36 7.87
N VAL A 606 -19.37 8.25 8.50
CA VAL A 606 -20.57 7.63 7.89
C VAL A 606 -20.91 8.26 6.54
N ASN A 607 -20.80 9.58 6.41
CA ASN A 607 -21.15 10.31 5.19
C ASN A 607 -20.10 10.23 4.06
N GLN A 608 -18.96 9.58 4.27
CA GLN A 608 -17.98 9.36 3.20
C GLN A 608 -18.42 8.27 2.23
N MET A 609 -19.43 7.45 2.57
CA MET A 609 -20.05 6.56 1.61
C MET A 609 -21.55 6.54 1.83
N THR A 610 -22.32 6.83 0.79
CA THR A 610 -23.78 6.86 0.86
C THR A 610 -24.36 5.95 -0.21
N SER A 611 -25.38 5.18 0.15
CA SER A 611 -26.09 4.30 -0.79
C SER A 611 -27.54 4.74 -0.93
N ALA A 612 -28.05 4.76 -2.16
CA ALA A 612 -29.45 4.95 -2.48
C ALA A 612 -29.93 3.78 -3.34
N SER A 613 -31.05 3.17 -2.95
CA SER A 613 -31.64 2.04 -3.65
C SER A 613 -33.03 2.43 -4.18
N ASN A 614 -33.25 2.25 -5.48
CA ASN A 614 -34.50 2.56 -6.16
C ASN A 614 -35.02 1.29 -6.84
N SER A 615 -36.29 0.95 -6.60
CA SER A 615 -37.00 -0.09 -7.36
C SER A 615 -37.49 0.49 -8.69
N ILE A 616 -37.01 -0.04 -9.81
CA ILE A 616 -37.37 0.41 -11.16
C ILE A 616 -38.62 -0.35 -11.65
N ALA A 617 -38.69 -1.64 -11.36
CA ALA A 617 -39.83 -2.47 -11.73
C ALA A 617 -40.10 -3.51 -10.64
N ASN A 618 -41.37 -3.65 -10.29
CA ASN A 618 -41.87 -4.69 -9.42
C ASN A 618 -43.23 -5.15 -9.95
N SER A 619 -43.22 -6.19 -10.80
CA SER A 619 -44.39 -6.59 -11.56
C SER A 619 -44.49 -8.12 -11.65
N MET A 620 -45.74 -8.61 -11.58
CA MET A 620 -46.09 -9.99 -11.89
C MET A 620 -46.50 -10.06 -13.36
N PHE A 621 -45.91 -10.98 -14.12
CA PHE A 621 -46.37 -11.28 -15.48
C PHE A 621 -46.92 -12.70 -15.54
N ARG A 622 -48.08 -12.87 -16.17
CA ARG A 622 -48.63 -14.20 -16.49
C ARG A 622 -48.22 -14.56 -17.91
N GLN A 623 -47.53 -15.69 -18.08
CA GLN A 623 -47.51 -16.40 -19.36
C GLN A 623 -48.27 -17.72 -19.26
N LEU A 624 -48.78 -18.16 -20.39
CA LEU A 624 -49.80 -19.20 -20.60
C LEU A 624 -49.43 -20.63 -20.16
N LEU A 625 -48.33 -20.87 -19.42
CA LEU A 625 -47.91 -22.22 -19.01
C LEU A 625 -47.26 -22.23 -17.61
N ASN A 626 -47.96 -22.87 -16.66
CA ASN A 626 -47.57 -23.43 -15.36
C ASN A 626 -46.82 -22.60 -14.29
N TYR A 627 -46.20 -21.43 -14.55
CA TYR A 627 -45.53 -20.62 -13.51
C TYR A 627 -46.05 -19.18 -13.44
N ARG A 628 -46.04 -18.59 -12.24
CA ARG A 628 -46.19 -17.13 -12.04
C ARG A 628 -44.79 -16.52 -11.94
N ASP A 629 -44.43 -15.72 -12.92
CA ASP A 629 -43.13 -15.06 -12.96
C ASP A 629 -43.23 -13.67 -12.32
N HIS A 630 -42.34 -13.42 -11.37
CA HIS A 630 -42.17 -12.15 -10.68
C HIS A 630 -40.87 -11.49 -11.13
N LEU A 631 -40.94 -10.23 -11.53
CA LEU A 631 -39.78 -9.42 -11.89
C LEU A 631 -39.54 -8.36 -10.82
N LEU A 632 -38.34 -8.36 -10.24
CA LEU A 632 -37.83 -7.27 -9.42
C LEU A 632 -36.59 -6.67 -10.08
N VAL A 633 -36.64 -5.40 -10.45
CA VAL A 633 -35.49 -4.64 -10.96
C VAL A 633 -35.13 -3.55 -9.97
N THR A 634 -33.92 -3.61 -9.42
CA THR A 634 -33.39 -2.65 -8.46
C THR A 634 -32.15 -1.96 -9.02
N GLN A 635 -32.08 -0.65 -8.80
CA GLN A 635 -30.89 0.15 -9.06
C GLN A 635 -30.36 0.70 -7.75
N ASN A 636 -29.11 0.36 -7.44
CA ASN A 636 -28.36 0.88 -6.30
C ASN A 636 -27.31 1.87 -6.83
N ASN A 637 -27.25 3.04 -6.21
CA ASN A 637 -26.24 4.06 -6.49
C ASN A 637 -25.45 4.34 -5.21
N ILE A 638 -24.14 4.13 -5.26
CA ILE A 638 -23.24 4.34 -4.14
C ILE A 638 -22.31 5.50 -4.51
N GLN A 639 -22.31 6.55 -3.70
CA GLN A 639 -21.31 7.60 -3.77
C GLN A 639 -20.19 7.29 -2.77
N ASP A 640 -18.95 7.29 -3.24
CA ASP A 640 -17.77 6.90 -2.48
C ASP A 640 -16.74 8.04 -2.45
N TYR A 641 -16.61 8.67 -1.28
CA TYR A 641 -15.64 9.71 -0.93
C TYR A 641 -14.54 9.19 0.00
N THR A 642 -14.39 7.87 0.14
CA THR A 642 -13.45 7.26 1.08
C THR A 642 -11.98 7.48 0.72
N SER A 643 -11.69 7.95 -0.50
CA SER A 643 -10.36 8.41 -0.92
C SER A 643 -9.82 9.57 -0.07
N ALA A 644 -10.68 10.28 0.68
CA ALA A 644 -10.27 11.33 1.60
C ALA A 644 -9.63 10.80 2.90
N ILE A 645 -9.91 9.55 3.28
CA ILE A 645 -9.44 8.94 4.52
C ILE A 645 -7.90 8.88 4.54
N GLY A 646 -7.29 9.32 5.64
CA GLY A 646 -5.85 9.31 5.86
C GLY A 646 -5.10 10.55 5.38
N ARG A 647 -5.76 11.51 4.72
CA ARG A 647 -5.09 12.75 4.29
C ARG A 647 -4.75 13.65 5.49
N LEU A 648 -3.65 14.39 5.39
CA LEU A 648 -3.23 15.38 6.38
C LEU A 648 -4.02 16.68 6.19
N ASN A 649 -4.92 17.00 7.11
CA ASN A 649 -5.70 18.23 7.07
C ASN A 649 -4.89 19.43 7.59
N SER A 650 -4.14 19.27 8.68
CA SER A 650 -3.24 20.32 9.19
C SER A 650 -2.12 19.79 10.07
N MET A 651 -1.09 20.60 10.24
CA MET A 651 0.02 20.38 11.17
C MET A 651 0.31 21.69 11.91
N GLN A 652 0.56 21.64 13.22
CA GLN A 652 0.96 22.79 14.02
C GLN A 652 2.22 22.45 14.82
N VAL A 653 3.19 23.35 14.87
CA VAL A 653 4.45 23.18 15.60
C VAL A 653 4.53 24.23 16.69
N PHE A 654 4.76 23.78 17.92
CA PHE A 654 4.89 24.61 19.11
C PHE A 654 6.27 24.42 19.74
N ASP A 655 6.78 25.47 20.37
CA ASP A 655 7.94 25.38 21.26
C ASP A 655 7.58 24.86 22.66
N ALA A 656 8.59 24.71 23.52
CA ALA A 656 8.44 24.27 24.91
C ALA A 656 7.50 25.16 25.75
N ASN A 657 7.38 26.45 25.42
CA ASN A 657 6.50 27.39 26.13
C ASN A 657 5.04 27.32 25.64
N GLY A 658 4.76 26.47 24.64
CA GLY A 658 3.45 26.36 24.01
C GLY A 658 3.16 27.46 22.99
N THR A 659 4.15 28.25 22.58
CA THR A 659 3.99 29.28 21.55
C THR A 659 3.97 28.62 20.16
N LEU A 660 3.00 29.00 19.32
CA LEU A 660 2.88 28.48 17.96
C LEU A 660 3.98 29.04 17.06
N GLN A 661 4.89 28.17 16.62
CA GLN A 661 6.02 28.51 15.76
C GLN A 661 5.66 28.44 14.27
N SER A 662 4.90 27.41 13.88
CA SER A 662 4.38 27.32 12.51
C SER A 662 3.10 26.50 12.42
N SER A 663 2.31 26.72 11.38
CA SER A 663 1.15 25.90 11.04
C SER A 663 1.06 25.67 9.53
N LEU A 664 0.66 24.48 9.14
CA LEU A 664 0.33 24.09 7.77
C LEU A 664 -1.14 23.69 7.73
N THR A 665 -1.92 24.26 6.81
CA THR A 665 -3.31 23.86 6.55
C THR A 665 -3.45 23.46 5.09
N ASN A 666 -3.99 22.27 4.84
CA ASN A 666 -4.23 21.74 3.51
C ASN A 666 -5.72 21.78 3.17
N PHE A 667 -6.00 22.09 1.91
CA PHE A 667 -7.34 22.13 1.34
C PHE A 667 -7.41 21.17 0.16
N TYR A 668 -8.48 20.38 0.11
CA TYR A 668 -8.66 19.32 -0.86
C TYR A 668 -9.97 19.51 -1.62
N SER A 669 -9.98 19.07 -2.88
CA SER A 669 -11.20 18.99 -3.70
C SER A 669 -11.49 17.54 -4.10
N ASN A 670 -12.78 17.23 -4.22
CA ASN A 670 -13.32 16.02 -4.83
C ASN A 670 -13.76 16.22 -6.29
N GLU A 671 -13.70 17.46 -6.77
CA GLU A 671 -14.09 17.87 -8.10
C GLU A 671 -12.95 18.65 -8.72
N ILE A 672 -12.29 18.07 -9.72
CA ILE A 672 -11.32 18.79 -10.55
C ILE A 672 -12.01 19.07 -11.87
N PRO A 673 -12.40 20.32 -12.17
CA PRO A 673 -12.99 20.66 -13.44
C PRO A 673 -12.08 20.23 -14.59
N SER A 674 -12.65 19.59 -15.61
CA SER A 674 -11.94 19.19 -16.81
C SER A 674 -12.79 19.45 -18.04
N ASN A 675 -12.14 19.69 -19.18
CA ASN A 675 -12.81 19.81 -20.48
C ASN A 675 -13.22 18.43 -21.06
N GLY A 676 -13.23 17.37 -20.24
CA GLY A 676 -13.63 16.02 -20.66
C GLY A 676 -15.16 15.84 -20.72
N PRO A 677 -15.67 14.72 -21.28
CA PRO A 677 -17.11 14.50 -21.50
C PRO A 677 -17.98 14.58 -20.24
N ASN A 678 -17.40 14.30 -19.06
CA ASN A 678 -18.10 14.30 -17.78
C ASN A 678 -17.84 15.57 -16.93
N GLY A 679 -17.12 16.57 -17.46
CA GLY A 679 -16.84 17.83 -16.76
C GLY A 679 -15.84 17.76 -15.60
N TYR A 680 -15.49 16.56 -15.11
CA TYR A 680 -14.60 16.38 -13.96
C TYR A 680 -13.54 15.28 -14.21
N GLN A 681 -12.30 15.53 -13.75
CA GLN A 681 -11.19 14.58 -13.78
C GLN A 681 -11.15 13.75 -12.48
N GLY A 682 -10.77 12.47 -12.60
CA GLY A 682 -10.52 11.60 -11.45
C GLY A 682 -11.78 10.97 -10.83
N VAL A 683 -12.96 11.23 -11.40
CA VAL A 683 -14.21 10.56 -11.02
C VAL A 683 -14.37 9.28 -11.84
N TYR A 684 -14.53 8.15 -11.17
CA TYR A 684 -14.66 6.83 -11.81
C TYR A 684 -15.98 6.18 -11.46
N THR A 685 -16.59 5.52 -12.44
CA THR A 685 -17.82 4.75 -12.25
C THR A 685 -17.56 3.28 -12.48
N GLN A 686 -17.93 2.44 -11.53
CA GLN A 686 -17.96 0.99 -11.69
C GLN A 686 -19.41 0.50 -11.59
N GLY A 687 -19.81 -0.35 -12.53
CA GLY A 687 -21.13 -0.99 -12.53
C GLY A 687 -21.00 -2.50 -12.36
N THR A 688 -21.93 -3.10 -11.63
CA THR A 688 -22.14 -4.55 -11.63
C THR A 688 -23.63 -4.82 -11.82
N LEU A 689 -23.93 -5.79 -12.68
CA LEU A 689 -25.28 -6.31 -12.87
C LEU A 689 -25.31 -7.74 -12.34
N MET A 690 -26.20 -8.00 -11.40
CA MET A 690 -26.53 -9.34 -10.91
C MET A 690 -27.91 -9.71 -11.43
N ALA A 691 -28.02 -10.91 -11.98
CA ALA A 691 -29.29 -11.52 -12.38
C ALA A 691 -29.42 -12.85 -11.65
N GLU A 692 -30.50 -13.02 -10.88
CA GLU A 692 -30.83 -14.26 -10.20
C GLU A 692 -32.23 -14.73 -10.58
N SER A 693 -32.40 -16.05 -10.68
CA SER A 693 -33.70 -16.71 -10.80
C SER A 693 -33.85 -17.68 -9.65
N VAL A 694 -34.91 -17.53 -8.85
CA VAL A 694 -35.21 -18.41 -7.73
C VAL A 694 -36.53 -19.12 -8.00
N ASP A 695 -36.46 -20.45 -8.08
CA ASP A 695 -37.61 -21.31 -8.27
C ASP A 695 -38.09 -21.82 -6.91
N TYR A 696 -39.29 -21.42 -6.50
CA TYR A 696 -39.94 -22.01 -5.34
C TYR A 696 -40.80 -23.20 -5.76
N GLN A 697 -40.87 -24.23 -4.91
CA GLN A 697 -41.67 -25.46 -5.13
C GLN A 697 -43.19 -25.19 -5.31
N THR A 698 -43.64 -23.94 -5.20
CA THR A 698 -45.05 -23.51 -5.24
C THR A 698 -45.43 -22.79 -6.55
N TRP A 699 -44.86 -23.16 -7.71
CA TRP A 699 -45.19 -22.57 -9.03
C TRP A 699 -44.88 -21.06 -9.18
N ASN A 700 -44.06 -20.49 -8.30
CA ASN A 700 -43.60 -19.10 -8.38
C ASN A 700 -42.12 -19.08 -8.70
N ARG A 701 -41.75 -18.28 -9.72
CA ARG A 701 -40.37 -18.02 -10.09
C ARG A 701 -40.09 -16.53 -9.94
N TYR A 702 -39.02 -16.19 -9.25
CA TYR A 702 -38.61 -14.81 -9.02
C TYR A 702 -37.35 -14.51 -9.82
N HIS A 703 -37.45 -13.57 -10.75
CA HIS A 703 -36.34 -12.98 -11.47
C HIS A 703 -35.95 -11.68 -10.79
N LYS A 704 -34.75 -11.61 -10.21
CA LYS A 704 -34.23 -10.37 -9.64
C LYS A 704 -33.03 -9.88 -10.45
N PHE A 705 -33.14 -8.64 -10.91
CA PHE A 705 -32.06 -7.91 -11.54
C PHE A 705 -31.64 -6.77 -10.61
N ASN A 706 -30.38 -6.78 -10.21
CA ASN A 706 -29.80 -5.75 -9.37
C ASN A 706 -28.65 -5.11 -10.11
N ARG A 707 -28.78 -3.82 -10.44
CA ARG A 707 -27.68 -3.00 -10.93
C ARG A 707 -27.14 -2.18 -9.78
N THR A 708 -25.88 -2.38 -9.42
CA THR A 708 -25.16 -1.53 -8.48
C THR A 708 -24.16 -0.68 -9.25
N THR A 709 -24.26 0.64 -9.10
CA THR A 709 -23.28 1.61 -9.63
C THR A 709 -22.56 2.26 -8.46
N VAL A 710 -21.24 2.23 -8.48
CA VAL A 710 -20.37 2.92 -7.53
C VAL A 710 -19.69 4.08 -8.24
N ILE A 711 -19.90 5.30 -7.76
CA ILE A 711 -19.26 6.52 -8.23
C ILE A 711 -18.19 6.89 -7.20
N ARG A 712 -16.93 6.83 -7.61
CA ARG A 712 -15.78 7.12 -6.75
C ARG A 712 -15.26 8.52 -7.04
N TYR A 713 -15.11 9.29 -5.98
CA TYR A 713 -14.59 10.65 -6.04
C TYR A 713 -13.12 10.68 -5.60
N PRO A 714 -12.27 11.47 -6.26
CA PRO A 714 -10.89 11.63 -5.85
C PRO A 714 -10.78 12.53 -4.60
N SER A 715 -9.61 12.56 -3.96
CA SER A 715 -9.27 13.60 -2.99
C SER A 715 -7.93 14.20 -3.38
N VAL A 716 -7.95 15.42 -3.94
CA VAL A 716 -6.76 16.05 -4.50
C VAL A 716 -6.42 17.32 -3.74
N LEU A 717 -5.15 17.45 -3.36
CA LEU A 717 -4.62 18.64 -2.71
C LEU A 717 -4.64 19.81 -3.69
N VAL A 718 -5.49 20.79 -3.43
CA VAL A 718 -5.63 21.99 -4.27
C VAL A 718 -4.89 23.18 -3.69
N ARG A 719 -4.74 23.26 -2.36
CA ARG A 719 -4.11 24.42 -1.73
C ARG A 719 -3.47 24.05 -0.40
N SER A 720 -2.34 24.67 -0.09
CA SER A 720 -1.65 24.59 1.19
C SER A 720 -1.28 25.98 1.67
N VAL A 721 -1.55 26.28 2.93
CA VAL A 721 -1.18 27.54 3.57
C VAL A 721 -0.23 27.23 4.72
N LEU A 722 0.98 27.78 4.66
CA LEU A 722 1.98 27.71 5.71
C LEU A 722 2.07 29.07 6.40
N GLN A 723 1.86 29.10 7.71
CA GLN A 723 2.09 30.28 8.55
C GLN A 723 3.31 30.03 9.44
N LYS A 724 4.17 31.05 9.60
CA LYS A 724 5.30 31.06 10.52
C LYS A 724 5.20 32.25 11.46
N GLU A 725 5.41 31.99 12.75
CA GLU A 725 5.43 32.99 13.83
C GLU A 725 4.17 33.89 13.88
N GLY A 726 3.04 33.39 13.36
CA GLY A 726 1.77 34.13 13.27
C GLY A 726 1.75 35.34 12.33
N GLN A 727 2.88 35.73 11.75
CA GLN A 727 3.01 36.95 10.93
C GLN A 727 3.29 36.68 9.46
N TYR A 728 3.99 35.59 9.14
CA TYR A 728 4.42 35.30 7.77
C TYR A 728 3.60 34.16 7.19
N SER A 729 2.81 34.43 6.15
CA SER A 729 2.04 33.41 5.45
C SER A 729 2.58 33.18 4.04
N SER A 730 2.89 31.94 3.70
CA SER A 730 3.07 31.51 2.32
C SER A 730 1.96 30.55 1.91
N GLU A 731 1.58 30.58 0.65
CA GLU A 731 0.49 29.80 0.11
C GLU A 731 0.92 29.15 -1.21
N THR A 732 0.47 27.92 -1.41
CA THR A 732 0.65 27.15 -2.63
C THR A 732 -0.72 26.69 -3.10
N GLU A 733 -1.03 26.87 -4.37
CA GLU A 733 -2.29 26.48 -4.99
C GLU A 733 -2.03 25.73 -6.30
N ASN A 734 -2.53 24.50 -6.42
CA ASN A 734 -2.48 23.72 -7.64
C ASN A 734 -3.70 24.09 -8.50
N MET A 735 -3.45 24.65 -9.68
CA MET A 735 -4.48 25.24 -10.53
C MET A 735 -4.99 24.27 -11.59
N LYS A 736 -4.08 23.50 -12.21
CA LYS A 736 -4.40 22.56 -13.29
C LYS A 736 -3.56 21.31 -13.22
N TRP A 737 -4.13 20.22 -13.72
CA TRP A 737 -3.51 18.90 -13.80
C TRP A 737 -3.47 18.38 -15.22
N ASP A 738 -2.47 17.57 -15.52
CA ASP A 738 -2.46 16.74 -16.70
C ASP A 738 -3.50 15.61 -16.57
N PHE A 739 -4.34 15.43 -17.58
CA PHE A 739 -5.41 14.43 -17.56
C PHE A 739 -4.89 12.99 -17.53
N ILE A 740 -3.74 12.72 -18.18
CA ILE A 740 -3.21 11.37 -18.37
C ILE A 740 -2.25 11.02 -17.24
N SER A 741 -1.30 11.90 -16.91
CA SER A 741 -0.28 11.66 -15.90
C SER A 741 -0.71 12.05 -14.48
N GLY A 742 -1.75 12.90 -14.33
CA GLY A 742 -2.18 13.44 -13.04
C GLY A 742 -1.22 14.48 -12.45
N GLN A 743 -0.14 14.84 -13.15
CA GLN A 743 0.84 15.83 -12.66
C GLN A 743 0.23 17.23 -12.62
N VAL A 744 0.64 18.05 -11.66
CA VAL A 744 0.28 19.47 -11.62
C VAL A 744 1.02 20.19 -12.73
N ILE A 745 0.27 20.82 -13.65
CA ILE A 745 0.83 21.57 -14.79
C ILE A 745 0.72 23.08 -14.60
N GLU A 746 -0.11 23.55 -13.67
CA GLU A 746 -0.13 24.95 -13.25
C GLU A 746 -0.17 25.01 -11.73
N LYS A 747 0.79 25.73 -11.14
CA LYS A 747 0.95 25.90 -9.71
C LYS A 747 1.17 27.38 -9.40
N LYS A 748 0.33 27.95 -8.56
CA LYS A 748 0.45 29.31 -8.05
C LYS A 748 1.07 29.29 -6.66
N GLU A 749 2.01 30.18 -6.40
CA GLU A 749 2.64 30.34 -5.10
C GLU A 749 2.57 31.81 -4.68
N LYS A 750 2.37 32.05 -3.39
CA LYS A 750 2.43 33.36 -2.76
C LYS A 750 3.40 33.28 -1.60
N ASN A 751 4.45 34.09 -1.60
CA ASN A 751 5.40 34.12 -0.50
C ASN A 751 4.94 35.05 0.64
N ALA A 752 5.69 35.07 1.74
CA ALA A 752 5.40 35.89 2.91
C ALA A 752 5.40 37.41 2.65
N ARG A 753 6.02 37.88 1.56
CA ARG A 753 5.99 39.30 1.13
C ARG A 753 4.80 39.62 0.23
N GLY A 754 3.92 38.65 -0.03
CA GLY A 754 2.75 38.80 -0.90
C GLY A 754 3.06 38.71 -2.40
N ILE A 755 4.33 38.43 -2.78
CA ILE A 755 4.72 38.22 -4.18
C ILE A 755 4.09 36.92 -4.65
N GLN A 756 3.40 36.96 -5.79
CA GLN A 756 2.72 35.82 -6.37
C GLN A 756 3.44 35.36 -7.64
N THR A 757 3.68 34.05 -7.73
CA THR A 757 4.27 33.41 -8.90
C THR A 757 3.35 32.32 -9.45
N LEU A 758 3.40 32.08 -10.75
CA LEU A 758 2.70 30.99 -11.43
C LEU A 758 3.72 30.16 -12.21
N SER A 759 3.91 28.92 -11.80
CA SER A 759 4.67 27.91 -12.54
C SER A 759 3.73 27.16 -13.49
N VAL A 760 4.09 27.13 -14.77
CA VAL A 760 3.39 26.41 -15.85
C VAL A 760 4.34 25.38 -16.43
N THR A 761 3.98 24.10 -16.35
CA THR A 761 4.74 22.97 -16.89
C THR A 761 4.03 22.43 -18.12
N GLN A 762 4.77 22.26 -19.22
CA GLN A 762 4.29 21.64 -20.44
C GLN A 762 4.75 20.17 -20.50
N PRO A 763 3.83 19.19 -20.41
CA PRO A 763 4.16 17.79 -20.59
C PRO A 763 4.74 17.54 -21.98
N LEU A 764 5.85 16.81 -22.05
CA LEU A 764 6.62 16.62 -23.28
C LEU A 764 5.78 15.97 -24.38
N TYR A 765 4.97 14.97 -24.05
CA TYR A 765 4.17 14.22 -25.02
C TYR A 765 3.08 15.05 -25.73
N ARG A 766 2.75 16.24 -25.21
CA ARG A 766 1.80 17.17 -25.84
C ARG A 766 2.49 18.12 -26.84
N LEU A 767 3.82 18.11 -26.89
CA LEU A 767 4.63 19.00 -27.72
C LEU A 767 5.08 18.27 -28.98
N SER A 768 5.10 18.97 -30.12
CA SER A 768 5.68 18.44 -31.36
C SER A 768 7.20 18.62 -31.34
N PRO A 769 8.01 17.59 -31.67
CA PRO A 769 7.66 16.31 -32.31
C PRO A 769 7.51 15.10 -31.36
N TYR A 770 7.24 15.29 -30.08
CA TYR A 770 7.38 14.28 -29.02
C TYR A 770 6.13 13.45 -28.70
N ALA A 771 5.17 13.35 -29.61
CA ALA A 771 3.91 12.61 -29.39
C ALA A 771 4.13 11.13 -28.98
N GLU A 772 5.25 10.52 -29.41
CA GLU A 772 5.63 9.15 -29.04
C GLU A 772 5.82 8.94 -27.53
N PHE A 773 6.03 9.99 -26.72
CA PHE A 773 6.11 9.86 -25.27
C PHE A 773 4.76 9.55 -24.62
N GLY A 774 3.65 9.66 -25.37
CA GLY A 774 2.30 9.49 -24.86
C GLY A 774 1.98 8.07 -24.35
N PRO A 775 0.73 7.81 -23.95
CA PRO A 775 0.32 6.51 -23.48
C PRO A 775 0.16 5.50 -24.63
N LYS A 776 0.51 4.24 -24.41
CA LYS A 776 0.29 3.12 -25.35
C LYS A 776 -1.18 2.82 -25.59
N ALA A 777 -2.03 3.18 -24.63
CA ALA A 777 -3.48 3.03 -24.74
C ALA A 777 -4.07 3.88 -25.89
N THR A 778 -3.46 5.03 -26.21
CA THR A 778 -3.92 5.86 -27.33
C THR A 778 -3.28 5.44 -28.66
N ASN A 779 -2.00 5.03 -28.63
CA ASN A 779 -1.29 4.52 -29.80
C ASN A 779 -0.26 3.47 -29.35
N PRO A 780 -0.33 2.22 -29.84
CA PRO A 780 0.62 1.16 -29.48
C PRO A 780 2.10 1.50 -29.75
N ALA A 781 2.39 2.40 -30.69
CA ALA A 781 3.74 2.86 -31.00
C ALA A 781 4.34 3.78 -29.92
N ASN A 782 3.50 4.36 -29.05
CA ASN A 782 3.94 5.24 -27.98
C ASN A 782 4.79 4.50 -26.93
N LYS A 783 5.51 5.25 -26.11
CA LYS A 783 6.49 4.74 -25.15
C LYS A 783 6.02 4.75 -23.70
N ASN A 784 4.79 5.22 -23.39
CA ASN A 784 4.28 5.34 -22.01
C ASN A 784 5.14 6.24 -21.11
N MET A 785 5.84 7.24 -21.66
CA MET A 785 6.71 8.17 -20.93
C MET A 785 5.99 9.49 -20.60
N VAL A 786 4.82 9.38 -19.97
CA VAL A 786 3.88 10.50 -19.78
C VAL A 786 4.27 11.51 -18.70
N SER A 787 5.32 11.22 -17.93
CA SER A 787 5.83 12.08 -16.85
C SER A 787 6.98 12.99 -17.26
N ALA A 788 7.47 12.88 -18.50
CA ALA A 788 8.53 13.73 -19.01
C ALA A 788 8.05 15.17 -19.21
N GLU A 789 8.79 16.12 -18.64
CA GLU A 789 8.53 17.56 -18.77
C GLU A 789 9.32 18.13 -19.96
N GLY A 790 8.65 18.91 -20.81
CA GLY A 790 9.29 19.58 -21.94
C GLY A 790 9.82 20.95 -21.57
N ALA A 791 8.95 21.82 -21.05
CA ALA A 791 9.34 23.15 -20.58
C ALA A 791 8.58 23.56 -19.33
N THR A 792 9.22 24.40 -18.53
CA THR A 792 8.65 24.99 -17.32
C THR A 792 8.84 26.51 -17.40
N TYR A 793 7.78 27.26 -17.09
CA TYR A 793 7.77 28.73 -17.13
C TYR A 793 7.26 29.23 -15.79
N THR A 794 7.96 30.17 -15.17
CA THR A 794 7.55 30.80 -13.92
C THR A 794 7.29 32.28 -14.16
N TYR A 795 6.04 32.68 -13.99
CA TYR A 795 5.57 34.05 -14.16
C TYR A 795 5.41 34.74 -12.81
N LEU A 796 5.68 36.04 -12.78
CA LEU A 796 5.22 36.94 -11.73
C LEU A 796 3.76 37.32 -12.02
N LEU A 797 2.91 37.34 -10.99
CA LEU A 797 1.51 37.77 -11.09
C LEU A 797 1.31 39.12 -10.40
N ASN A 798 0.41 39.95 -10.93
CA ASN A 798 -0.08 41.14 -10.21
C ASN A 798 -1.17 40.78 -9.17
N GLN A 799 -1.64 41.80 -8.45
CA GLN A 799 -2.71 41.63 -7.46
C GLN A 799 -4.05 41.16 -8.06
N SER A 800 -4.31 41.37 -9.35
CA SER A 800 -5.50 40.86 -10.05
C SER A 800 -5.33 39.44 -10.61
N GLY A 801 -4.19 38.78 -10.35
CA GLY A 801 -3.88 37.43 -10.82
C GLY A 801 -3.45 37.33 -12.29
N ALA A 802 -3.23 38.46 -12.97
CA ALA A 802 -2.75 38.48 -14.34
C ALA A 802 -1.22 38.29 -14.38
N GLN A 803 -0.73 37.56 -15.39
CA GLN A 803 0.70 37.38 -15.64
C GLN A 803 1.32 38.72 -16.06
N VAL A 804 2.27 39.23 -15.29
CA VAL A 804 2.91 40.53 -15.54
C VAL A 804 4.30 40.43 -16.14
N GLY A 805 4.99 39.30 -15.93
CA GLY A 805 6.29 39.05 -16.52
C GLY A 805 6.81 37.66 -16.20
N LEU A 806 7.73 37.16 -17.01
CA LEU A 806 8.44 35.91 -16.78
C LEU A 806 9.67 36.16 -15.92
N ILE A 807 9.90 35.35 -14.89
CA ILE A 807 11.08 35.44 -14.01
C ILE A 807 12.04 34.25 -14.20
N GLY A 808 11.59 33.17 -14.82
CA GLY A 808 12.45 32.06 -15.16
C GLY A 808 11.74 31.06 -16.06
N ALA A 809 12.48 30.41 -16.94
CA ALA A 809 11.96 29.30 -17.70
C ALA A 809 13.09 28.35 -18.13
N SER A 810 12.77 27.07 -18.24
CA SER A 810 13.69 26.03 -18.68
C SER A 810 13.02 25.15 -19.73
N ALA A 811 13.81 24.61 -20.66
CA ALA A 811 13.34 23.62 -21.63
C ALA A 811 14.35 22.49 -21.77
N GLN A 812 13.84 21.27 -21.89
CA GLN A 812 14.62 20.07 -22.12
C GLN A 812 14.15 19.42 -23.43
N THR A 813 15.06 19.29 -24.38
CA THR A 813 14.77 18.58 -25.62
C THR A 813 15.19 17.12 -25.49
N TRP A 814 14.58 16.30 -26.33
CA TRP A 814 14.89 14.88 -26.44
C TRP A 814 15.17 14.53 -27.89
N GLN A 815 15.98 13.51 -28.13
CA GLN A 815 16.19 12.95 -29.46
C GLN A 815 16.39 11.45 -29.38
N LYS A 816 15.94 10.76 -30.44
CA LYS A 816 16.05 9.30 -30.56
C LYS A 816 17.08 8.84 -31.58
N THR A 817 17.49 9.73 -32.49
CA THR A 817 18.48 9.46 -33.54
C THR A 817 19.77 10.20 -33.23
N TRP A 818 20.89 9.47 -33.23
CA TRP A 818 22.22 9.98 -32.91
C TRP A 818 23.19 9.64 -34.04
N ASN A 819 23.72 10.65 -34.74
CA ASN A 819 24.54 10.46 -35.94
C ASN A 819 25.98 9.99 -35.65
N ASN A 820 26.46 10.21 -34.41
CA ASN A 820 27.84 9.96 -34.01
C ASN A 820 27.87 9.11 -32.71
N HIS A 821 27.07 8.06 -32.65
CA HIS A 821 27.11 7.17 -31.49
C HIS A 821 28.34 6.25 -31.61
N ARG A 822 29.06 6.07 -30.50
CA ARG A 822 30.28 5.25 -30.50
C ARG A 822 29.93 3.83 -30.13
N ILE A 823 30.51 2.87 -30.85
CA ILE A 823 30.47 1.46 -30.49
C ILE A 823 31.91 1.04 -30.13
N LEU A 824 32.09 0.28 -29.05
CA LEU A 824 33.33 -0.47 -28.89
C LEU A 824 33.48 -1.45 -30.07
N ASN A 825 34.49 -1.26 -30.91
CA ASN A 825 34.94 -2.28 -31.85
C ASN A 825 35.50 -3.48 -31.05
N GLY A 826 35.61 -4.65 -31.66
CA GLY A 826 36.19 -5.87 -31.07
C GLY A 826 37.63 -5.73 -30.56
N SER A 827 38.25 -4.56 -30.70
CA SER A 827 39.58 -4.19 -30.19
C SER A 827 39.54 -3.26 -28.95
N SER A 828 38.38 -3.05 -28.31
CA SER A 828 38.21 -2.16 -27.14
C SER A 828 38.38 -0.66 -27.40
N GLU A 829 38.37 -0.24 -28.67
CA GLU A 829 38.35 1.16 -29.06
C GLU A 829 36.95 1.60 -29.46
N TYR A 830 36.54 2.78 -29.02
CA TYR A 830 35.27 3.38 -29.43
C TYR A 830 35.38 3.96 -30.84
N VAL A 831 34.66 3.38 -31.80
CA VAL A 831 34.53 3.87 -33.17
C VAL A 831 33.15 4.47 -33.42
N ASP A 832 33.10 5.56 -34.16
CA ASP A 832 31.84 6.19 -34.54
C ASP A 832 31.11 5.28 -35.55
N GLN A 833 29.87 4.87 -35.26
CA GLN A 833 28.96 4.27 -36.24
C GLN A 833 27.87 5.28 -36.62
N GLY A 834 27.38 5.17 -37.85
CA GLY A 834 26.34 6.04 -38.42
C GLY A 834 24.97 5.92 -37.73
N THR A 835 23.88 5.90 -38.49
CA THR A 835 22.51 5.91 -37.93
C THR A 835 22.20 4.67 -37.08
N ASP A 836 21.73 4.91 -35.86
CA ASP A 836 21.31 3.88 -34.88
C ASP A 836 20.14 3.03 -35.43
N PRO A 837 20.27 1.69 -35.53
CA PRO A 837 19.20 0.80 -35.98
C PRO A 837 18.03 0.69 -34.97
N HIS A 838 18.22 1.09 -33.71
CA HIS A 838 17.21 1.01 -32.65
C HIS A 838 17.07 2.35 -31.91
N PRO A 839 16.40 3.36 -32.49
CA PRO A 839 16.33 4.69 -31.91
C PRO A 839 15.62 4.71 -30.55
N VAL A 840 16.33 5.13 -29.50
CA VAL A 840 15.82 5.28 -28.12
C VAL A 840 15.80 6.75 -27.74
N TRP A 841 14.66 7.21 -27.21
CA TRP A 841 14.50 8.58 -26.74
C TRP A 841 15.41 8.89 -25.54
N ARG A 842 16.29 9.89 -25.68
CA ARG A 842 17.20 10.37 -24.64
C ARG A 842 17.19 11.89 -24.53
N LYS A 843 17.53 12.42 -23.36
CA LYS A 843 17.73 13.86 -23.15
C LYS A 843 18.85 14.36 -24.08
N SER A 844 18.59 15.48 -24.76
CA SER A 844 19.53 16.12 -25.69
C SER A 844 19.99 17.47 -25.10
N ALA A 845 19.51 18.59 -25.64
CA ALA A 845 19.89 19.93 -25.22
C ALA A 845 19.01 20.43 -24.07
N ALA A 846 19.65 21.12 -23.12
CA ALA A 846 19.01 21.85 -22.05
C ALA A 846 19.18 23.35 -22.26
N TYR A 847 18.08 24.07 -22.05
CA TYR A 847 18.02 25.52 -22.22
C TYR A 847 17.49 26.16 -20.95
N THR A 848 18.09 27.26 -20.56
CA THR A 848 17.54 28.17 -19.55
C THR A 848 17.21 29.50 -20.20
N PHE A 849 16.27 30.23 -19.62
CA PHE A 849 15.96 31.58 -20.03
C PHE A 849 16.98 32.55 -19.42
N VAL A 850 17.59 33.38 -20.26
CA VAL A 850 18.46 34.50 -19.83
C VAL A 850 17.79 35.84 -20.10
N GLY A 851 16.80 35.85 -20.98
CA GLY A 851 16.07 37.06 -21.29
C GLY A 851 16.86 38.06 -22.14
N ASP A 852 16.26 39.23 -22.29
CA ASP A 852 16.84 40.40 -22.94
C ASP A 852 16.71 41.59 -21.97
N TYR A 853 17.83 42.23 -21.64
CA TYR A 853 17.85 43.38 -20.75
C TYR A 853 16.95 44.53 -21.24
N ALA A 854 16.71 44.64 -22.55
CA ALA A 854 15.78 45.64 -23.10
C ALA A 854 14.31 45.38 -22.71
N ARG A 855 13.98 44.17 -22.27
CA ARG A 855 12.62 43.74 -21.87
C ARG A 855 12.45 43.70 -20.35
N LEU A 856 13.48 44.09 -19.59
CA LEU A 856 13.51 44.08 -18.13
C LEU A 856 12.57 45.15 -17.59
N ARG A 857 11.63 44.72 -16.77
CA ARG A 857 10.70 45.59 -16.08
C ARG A 857 11.34 46.08 -14.77
N SER A 858 10.78 47.16 -14.23
CA SER A 858 11.23 47.74 -12.94
C SER A 858 11.12 46.77 -11.76
N ASP A 859 10.27 45.75 -11.86
CA ASP A 859 10.09 44.68 -10.86
C ASP A 859 11.09 43.51 -11.01
N GLY A 860 12.02 43.59 -11.97
CA GLY A 860 13.01 42.56 -12.26
C GLY A 860 12.51 41.39 -13.10
N SER A 861 11.22 41.38 -13.48
CA SER A 861 10.66 40.41 -14.42
C SER A 861 10.81 40.85 -15.87
N LEU A 862 10.65 39.93 -16.81
CA LEU A 862 10.78 40.19 -18.24
C LEU A 862 9.43 40.13 -18.93
N THR A 863 9.13 41.07 -19.81
CA THR A 863 7.92 40.99 -20.65
C THR A 863 7.99 39.72 -21.50
N PHE A 864 6.94 38.89 -21.53
CA PHE A 864 6.95 37.57 -22.19
C PHE A 864 5.60 37.29 -22.85
N GLY A 865 5.61 36.78 -24.09
CA GLY A 865 4.41 36.44 -24.86
C GLY A 865 4.47 35.04 -25.48
N VAL A 866 3.41 34.65 -26.17
CA VAL A 866 3.27 33.31 -26.78
C VAL A 866 4.38 33.01 -27.79
N ALA A 867 4.88 34.03 -28.49
CA ALA A 867 5.98 33.89 -29.45
C ALA A 867 7.35 33.58 -28.79
N ASP A 868 7.48 33.79 -27.48
CA ASP A 868 8.71 33.53 -26.71
C ASP A 868 8.73 32.13 -26.07
N LEU A 869 7.65 31.36 -26.24
CA LEU A 869 7.60 29.95 -25.85
C LEU A 869 8.67 29.17 -26.62
N PHE A 870 9.25 28.18 -25.97
CA PHE A 870 10.29 27.37 -26.59
C PHE A 870 9.74 26.59 -27.80
N ASN A 871 10.35 26.79 -28.96
CA ASN A 871 10.03 26.08 -30.19
C ASN A 871 10.75 24.73 -30.23
N PHE A 872 10.03 23.68 -29.85
CA PHE A 872 10.53 22.31 -29.85
C PHE A 872 10.68 21.69 -31.25
N SER A 873 10.02 22.23 -32.28
CA SER A 873 10.16 21.75 -33.65
C SER A 873 11.49 22.18 -34.27
N THR A 874 12.01 23.33 -33.84
CA THR A 874 13.32 23.85 -34.26
C THR A 874 14.11 24.27 -33.02
N PRO A 875 14.71 23.34 -32.26
CA PRO A 875 15.37 23.63 -30.99
C PRO A 875 16.79 24.17 -31.18
N THR A 876 16.93 25.25 -31.95
CA THR A 876 18.21 25.94 -32.18
C THR A 876 18.23 27.29 -31.47
N PRO A 877 19.41 27.82 -31.09
CA PRO A 877 19.52 29.17 -30.51
C PRO A 877 18.90 30.27 -31.39
N ALA A 878 18.99 30.13 -32.72
CA ALA A 878 18.44 31.10 -33.67
C ALA A 878 16.90 31.11 -33.68
N ALA A 879 16.27 29.94 -33.56
CA ALA A 879 14.81 29.81 -33.50
C ALA A 879 14.23 30.07 -32.10
N ASN A 880 15.09 30.19 -31.08
CA ASN A 880 14.72 30.41 -29.67
C ASN A 880 15.50 31.59 -29.06
N PRO A 881 15.32 32.82 -29.56
CA PRO A 881 16.01 34.00 -29.03
C PRO A 881 15.69 34.21 -27.53
N GLY A 882 16.68 34.66 -26.76
CA GLY A 882 16.55 34.86 -25.30
C GLY A 882 16.69 33.59 -24.45
N ARG A 883 16.97 32.44 -25.07
CA ARG A 883 17.34 31.20 -24.40
C ARG A 883 18.84 31.01 -24.43
N GLN A 884 19.43 30.76 -23.26
CA GLN A 884 20.81 30.30 -23.16
C GLN A 884 20.83 28.78 -23.22
N TYR A 885 21.57 28.29 -24.20
CA TYR A 885 21.99 26.92 -24.27
C TYR A 885 22.93 26.61 -23.11
N LEU A 886 22.55 25.67 -22.24
CA LEU A 886 23.36 25.25 -21.10
C LEU A 886 24.36 24.17 -21.49
N GLY A 887 23.92 23.29 -22.39
CA GLY A 887 24.65 22.11 -22.80
C GLY A 887 23.74 21.20 -23.58
N GLU A 888 24.35 20.36 -24.40
CA GLU A 888 23.69 19.31 -25.15
C GLU A 888 24.56 18.09 -24.98
N THR A 889 23.90 16.99 -24.65
CA THR A 889 24.52 15.71 -24.91
C THR A 889 24.60 15.59 -26.42
N LYS A 890 25.79 15.79 -27.00
CA LYS A 890 26.06 15.60 -28.44
C LYS A 890 26.38 14.15 -28.77
N ARG A 891 26.78 13.39 -27.75
CA ARG A 891 27.23 12.01 -27.86
C ARG A 891 26.76 11.22 -26.65
N TYR A 892 26.17 10.07 -26.89
CA TYR A 892 26.06 9.01 -25.89
C TYR A 892 27.10 7.96 -26.27
N ASP A 893 28.00 7.65 -25.33
CA ASP A 893 28.91 6.51 -25.48
C ASP A 893 28.07 5.25 -25.30
N ARG A 894 28.06 4.42 -26.33
CA ARG A 894 27.36 3.15 -26.38
C ARG A 894 28.36 2.02 -26.13
#